data_AF-F9WD52-F1
#
_entry.id   AF-F9WD52-F1
#
_cell.length_a   1.000
_cell.length_b   1.000
_cell.length_c   1.000
_cell.angle_alpha   90.00
_cell.angle_beta   90.00
_cell.angle_gamma   90.00
#
_symmetry.space_group_name_H-M   'P 1'
#
loop_
_entity.id
_entity.type
_entity.pdbx_description
1 polymer ?
#
loop_
_entity_poly.entity_id
_entity_poly.type
_entity_poly.pdbx_seq_one_letter_code
_entity_poly.pdbx_strand_id
1 'polypeptide(L)'
;MLSITSRVSFLTFHLITRLKPQLITAITARMCSPPLPLNAPPPNQRVVCSGDNHGRITYRTPLLSHLLLLLLCMPWGNAHVDGTAQITVRVLSLMYSTNWNINYINAMNAGFNASLAAQNWTAGYGVDVKVIRPPTYTVLPTKYLKTYLDENSEDTSLLVVLGPLGESDTVEAYETLEENDLVGFAPITASSRLLSYRPNLYFLRPERTAELIALIHYAQTHLRVLRLGFMYMDGVNNGNEHYQQAAGFMARMGYRFHGVFAVATGDGSEVDDDEFDAAWELFAEENPQAVIMMAVIKTVTKKFITSLVSDPRTSEAVLLAPALLQTSITDAWVDALEAANVSFVPHRVVQTGTNPLAVDTTYDAIKRFQVEMKNYLTSYGGWSGFNDTEHFKNDDTDGEFMVSGWIAGKVLSQALRSHGWLSDRNIFLESLYEQRRYLVDDLVIGDFGGECSDTAIEAGAVCSCNRGGKKVYMKELVEDLRLKPLVAGFRVSDPQQCLSDPSILQPPLSGLTVTLGDRRELARAAAEFSAGASAVASDGHAGDMNRLFLQDVVSSIENGYADLEDVKNKKVVTAVFGIVTEAMLDIEGPVFIDPITPTPHLNVFSEDVIHLSPTLEQQFYVLANYLANLRPGHVRSITRGSQSPGINAVLRKTLITFDINLSSVATLTYDDPIEAHLPQSGSVFVVGLVAADIVPIERHLCENTNL
;
A
#
# COMPACT_ATOMS: atom_id res chain seq x y z
N MET A 1 -6.06 -71.57 2.27
CA MET A 1 -6.55 -71.29 0.91
C MET A 1 -6.22 -69.83 0.61
N LEU A 2 -5.33 -69.62 -0.39
CA LEU A 2 -4.92 -68.40 -1.12
C LEU A 2 -5.06 -67.03 -0.39
N SER A 3 -4.01 -66.34 0.08
CA SER A 3 -2.73 -65.88 -0.50
C SER A 3 -2.79 -64.58 -1.32
N ILE A 4 -1.90 -63.65 -0.93
CA ILE A 4 -1.25 -62.58 -1.72
C ILE A 4 -2.05 -61.28 -1.84
N THR A 5 -1.74 -60.35 -0.92
CA THR A 5 -1.89 -58.91 -1.07
C THR A 5 -0.77 -58.37 -1.95
N SER A 6 -1.08 -57.91 -3.16
CA SER A 6 -0.17 -57.11 -3.97
C SER A 6 -0.21 -55.64 -3.53
N ARG A 7 0.97 -55.01 -3.48
CA ARG A 7 1.16 -53.58 -3.23
C ARG A 7 1.60 -52.94 -4.53
N VAL A 8 0.65 -52.42 -5.29
CA VAL A 8 0.94 -51.49 -6.40
C VAL A 8 1.03 -50.08 -5.80
N SER A 9 2.19 -49.44 -5.87
CA SER A 9 2.40 -48.05 -5.41
C SER A 9 2.55 -47.14 -6.61
N PHE A 10 1.59 -46.24 -6.84
CA PHE A 10 1.78 -45.05 -7.66
C PHE A 10 2.44 -43.97 -6.80
N LEU A 11 3.66 -43.58 -7.15
CA LEU A 11 4.24 -42.33 -6.63
C LEU A 11 3.90 -41.20 -7.60
N THR A 12 2.84 -40.46 -7.30
CA THR A 12 2.66 -39.10 -7.80
C THR A 12 2.97 -38.18 -6.62
N PHE A 13 4.12 -37.52 -6.63
CA PHE A 13 4.47 -36.55 -5.59
C PHE A 13 4.14 -35.13 -6.08
N HIS A 14 3.15 -34.52 -5.43
CA HIS A 14 3.15 -33.10 -5.14
C HIS A 14 3.88 -32.92 -3.81
N LEU A 15 4.98 -32.17 -3.82
CA LEU A 15 5.74 -31.89 -2.61
C LEU A 15 5.24 -30.58 -1.98
N ILE A 16 4.29 -30.67 -1.05
CA ILE A 16 4.13 -29.68 0.03
C ILE A 16 4.54 -30.37 1.33
N THR A 17 5.25 -29.62 2.16
CA THR A 17 6.03 -30.02 3.33
C THR A 17 5.23 -30.71 4.45
N ARG A 18 5.90 -31.71 5.05
CA ARG A 18 5.76 -32.29 6.41
C ARG A 18 4.46 -32.01 7.21
N LEU A 19 3.63 -33.04 7.37
CA LEU A 19 2.78 -33.23 8.56
C LEU A 19 2.83 -34.70 9.04
N LYS A 20 2.81 -34.87 10.37
CA LYS A 20 3.08 -36.09 11.14
C LYS A 20 2.13 -37.28 10.85
N PRO A 21 2.56 -38.53 11.13
CA PRO A 21 1.79 -39.75 10.84
C PRO A 21 0.78 -40.08 11.96
N GLN A 22 -0.42 -39.49 11.91
CA GLN A 22 -1.58 -39.99 12.68
C GLN A 22 -2.91 -39.94 11.90
N LEU A 23 -2.89 -39.67 10.59
CA LEU A 23 -4.09 -39.57 9.76
C LEU A 23 -4.30 -40.73 8.77
N ILE A 24 -3.55 -41.83 8.90
CA ILE A 24 -3.61 -42.99 7.97
C ILE A 24 -4.60 -44.08 8.42
N THR A 25 -5.21 -43.96 9.61
CA THR A 25 -6.14 -45.00 10.13
C THR A 25 -7.63 -44.71 9.87
N ALA A 26 -7.99 -43.58 9.24
CA ALA A 26 -9.39 -43.18 9.07
C ALA A 26 -9.97 -43.35 7.65
N ILE A 27 -9.16 -43.77 6.66
CA ILE A 27 -9.61 -43.82 5.24
C ILE A 27 -9.85 -45.25 4.74
N THR A 28 -9.41 -46.30 5.46
CA THR A 28 -9.59 -47.72 5.07
C THR A 28 -10.86 -48.40 5.61
N ALA A 29 -11.92 -47.65 5.93
CA ALA A 29 -13.16 -48.22 6.48
C ALA A 29 -14.47 -47.84 5.76
N ARG A 30 -14.43 -47.29 4.54
CA ARG A 30 -15.64 -47.02 3.75
C ARG A 30 -15.44 -47.36 2.28
N MET A 31 -15.64 -48.62 1.93
CA MET A 31 -16.05 -49.07 0.59
C MET A 31 -16.39 -50.56 0.66
N CYS A 32 -17.57 -50.90 1.22
CA CYS A 32 -18.34 -52.10 0.89
C CYS A 32 -19.79 -51.96 1.42
N SER A 33 -20.74 -51.99 0.48
CA SER A 33 -22.20 -52.23 0.59
C SER A 33 -23.21 -51.04 0.60
N PRO A 34 -24.33 -51.11 -0.17
CA PRO A 34 -25.43 -50.11 -0.30
C PRO A 34 -26.73 -50.52 0.46
N PRO A 35 -27.91 -49.84 0.33
CA PRO A 35 -28.27 -48.41 0.50
C PRO A 35 -29.40 -48.12 1.54
N LEU A 36 -29.45 -46.87 2.08
CA LEU A 36 -30.55 -45.97 2.59
C LEU A 36 -31.85 -46.52 3.30
N PRO A 37 -32.56 -45.77 4.20
CA PRO A 37 -32.83 -44.31 4.12
C PRO A 37 -32.99 -43.43 5.41
N LEU A 38 -32.95 -42.11 5.17
CA LEU A 38 -33.61 -40.94 5.78
C LEU A 38 -33.89 -40.84 7.30
N ASN A 39 -33.26 -39.86 7.98
CA ASN A 39 -33.88 -38.61 8.51
C ASN A 39 -32.98 -37.94 9.58
N ALA A 40 -32.87 -36.60 9.51
CA ALA A 40 -32.30 -35.71 10.53
C ALA A 40 -33.45 -35.03 11.32
N PRO A 41 -33.27 -34.11 12.32
CA PRO A 41 -32.10 -33.62 13.10
C PRO A 41 -32.49 -33.43 14.63
N PRO A 42 -31.91 -32.53 15.48
CA PRO A 42 -30.52 -32.23 15.88
C PRO A 42 -30.35 -32.25 17.45
N PRO A 43 -29.54 -31.38 18.13
CA PRO A 43 -28.39 -31.79 18.94
C PRO A 43 -28.58 -31.52 20.45
N ASN A 44 -27.73 -32.08 21.33
CA ASN A 44 -27.45 -31.43 22.61
C ASN A 44 -26.17 -31.90 23.30
N GLN A 45 -25.43 -30.89 23.77
CA GLN A 45 -24.32 -30.87 24.72
C GLN A 45 -24.41 -31.90 25.84
N ARG A 46 -23.25 -32.45 26.24
CA ARG A 46 -22.86 -32.68 27.65
C ARG A 46 -21.37 -32.94 27.74
N VAL A 47 -20.63 -31.97 28.28
CA VAL A 47 -19.35 -32.22 28.96
C VAL A 47 -19.68 -32.39 30.44
N VAL A 48 -19.23 -33.49 31.01
CA VAL A 48 -19.46 -33.92 32.39
C VAL A 48 -18.37 -33.32 33.28
N CYS A 49 -18.79 -32.70 34.40
CA CYS A 49 -17.95 -32.31 35.51
C CYS A 49 -17.56 -33.53 36.37
N SER A 50 -16.37 -33.51 36.97
CA SER A 50 -16.10 -34.24 38.20
C SER A 50 -14.97 -33.58 38.99
N GLY A 51 -15.15 -33.47 40.30
CA GLY A 51 -14.05 -33.35 41.26
C GLY A 51 -14.20 -32.29 42.35
N ASP A 52 -15.14 -32.51 43.27
CA ASP A 52 -15.12 -31.87 44.59
C ASP A 52 -13.96 -32.41 45.44
N ASN A 53 -13.25 -31.53 46.15
CA ASN A 53 -12.73 -31.88 47.47
C ASN A 53 -12.68 -30.66 48.40
N HIS A 54 -13.31 -30.85 49.56
CA HIS A 54 -13.54 -29.86 50.59
C HIS A 54 -12.29 -29.49 51.40
N GLY A 55 -12.10 -28.19 51.63
CA GLY A 55 -11.25 -27.63 52.69
C GLY A 55 -11.91 -26.40 53.28
N ARG A 56 -12.46 -26.52 54.49
CA ARG A 56 -13.11 -25.44 55.27
C ARG A 56 -12.13 -24.31 55.60
N ILE A 57 -12.46 -23.07 55.23
CA ILE A 57 -11.91 -21.86 55.85
C ILE A 57 -13.07 -21.06 56.45
N THR A 58 -12.97 -20.81 57.74
CA THR A 58 -13.92 -20.10 58.60
C THR A 58 -13.99 -18.61 58.27
N TYR A 59 -15.21 -18.12 58.03
CA TYR A 59 -15.56 -16.72 57.85
C TYR A 59 -15.42 -15.93 59.16
N ARG A 60 -14.52 -14.94 59.19
CA ARG A 60 -14.63 -13.75 60.04
C ARG A 60 -14.09 -12.55 59.28
N THR A 61 -15.00 -11.73 58.74
CA THR A 61 -15.03 -10.25 58.63
C THR A 61 -15.79 -9.83 57.36
N PRO A 62 -17.11 -9.57 57.43
CA PRO A 62 -17.86 -9.02 56.29
C PRO A 62 -17.72 -7.50 56.18
N LEU A 63 -17.09 -6.83 57.15
CA LEU A 63 -17.02 -5.36 57.15
C LEU A 63 -15.97 -4.80 56.19
N LEU A 64 -14.81 -5.45 56.05
CA LEU A 64 -13.72 -4.94 55.20
C LEU A 64 -14.00 -5.12 53.70
N SER A 65 -14.63 -6.23 53.28
CA SER A 65 -14.98 -6.43 51.87
C SER A 65 -16.12 -5.52 51.43
N HIS A 66 -17.07 -5.20 52.33
CA HIS A 66 -18.11 -4.23 52.05
C HIS A 66 -17.57 -2.79 52.05
N LEU A 67 -16.58 -2.45 52.87
CA LEU A 67 -15.89 -1.16 52.78
C LEU A 67 -15.10 -1.03 51.47
N LEU A 68 -14.43 -2.09 51.01
CA LEU A 68 -13.69 -2.09 49.75
C LEU A 68 -14.62 -1.98 48.53
N LEU A 69 -15.76 -2.69 48.54
CA LEU A 69 -16.78 -2.55 47.51
C LEU A 69 -17.51 -1.19 47.56
N LEU A 70 -17.70 -0.60 48.75
CA LEU A 70 -18.22 0.77 48.87
C LEU A 70 -17.20 1.82 48.43
N LEU A 71 -15.89 1.58 48.59
CA LEU A 71 -14.83 2.45 48.06
C LEU A 71 -14.66 2.33 46.53
N LEU A 72 -15.01 1.18 45.95
CA LEU A 72 -15.03 0.95 44.49
C LEU A 72 -16.36 1.36 43.83
N CYS A 73 -17.45 1.45 44.60
CA CYS A 73 -18.78 1.91 44.15
C CYS A 73 -19.15 3.31 44.65
N MET A 74 -18.27 3.97 45.41
CA MET A 74 -18.27 5.42 45.45
C MET A 74 -18.08 5.84 44.00
N PRO A 75 -19.00 6.61 43.40
CA PRO A 75 -18.61 7.32 42.21
C PRO A 75 -17.33 8.04 42.63
N TRP A 76 -16.24 7.84 41.89
CA TRP A 76 -15.38 8.97 41.67
C TRP A 76 -16.31 9.95 40.97
N GLY A 77 -17.12 10.65 41.78
CA GLY A 77 -17.62 11.92 41.40
C GLY A 77 -16.35 12.61 41.00
N ASN A 78 -16.21 12.83 39.68
CA ASN A 78 -15.89 14.16 39.24
C ASN A 78 -16.40 15.06 40.35
N ALA A 79 -15.48 15.69 41.08
CA ALA A 79 -15.86 16.86 41.81
C ALA A 79 -16.61 17.67 40.75
N HIS A 80 -17.94 17.62 40.81
CA HIS A 80 -18.80 18.55 40.15
C HIS A 80 -18.47 19.82 40.90
N VAL A 81 -17.38 20.45 40.45
CA VAL A 81 -17.13 21.83 40.71
C VAL A 81 -18.22 22.51 39.90
N ASP A 82 -19.40 22.62 40.51
CA ASP A 82 -20.34 23.69 40.25
C ASP A 82 -19.55 24.99 40.45
N GLY A 83 -18.93 25.45 39.37
CA GLY A 83 -17.98 26.56 39.38
C GLY A 83 -16.84 26.50 38.37
N THR A 84 -16.94 25.77 37.25
CA THR A 84 -15.96 25.96 36.16
C THR A 84 -16.18 27.35 35.56
N ALA A 85 -15.24 28.27 35.81
CA ALA A 85 -15.21 29.57 35.16
C ALA A 85 -15.31 29.38 33.65
N GLN A 86 -16.15 30.17 33.00
CA GLN A 86 -16.27 30.16 31.55
C GLN A 86 -14.97 30.68 30.93
N ILE A 87 -14.26 29.84 30.18
CA ILE A 87 -12.98 30.16 29.55
C ILE A 87 -13.25 30.54 28.10
N THR A 88 -12.82 31.74 27.69
CA THR A 88 -12.81 32.12 26.27
C THR A 88 -11.43 31.88 25.68
N VAL A 89 -11.34 31.02 24.69
CA VAL A 89 -10.12 30.80 23.89
C VAL A 89 -10.26 31.57 22.59
N ARG A 90 -9.26 32.40 22.28
CA ARG A 90 -9.20 33.15 21.03
C ARG A 90 -8.38 32.39 20.01
N VAL A 91 -8.91 32.27 18.79
CA VAL A 91 -8.21 31.65 17.67
C VAL A 91 -7.95 32.69 16.61
N LEU A 92 -6.72 33.16 16.50
CA LEU A 92 -6.29 34.09 15.45
C LEU A 92 -6.03 33.31 14.16
N SER A 93 -6.81 33.56 13.11
CA SER A 93 -6.62 32.89 11.83
C SER A 93 -5.52 33.54 11.00
N LEU A 94 -4.41 32.83 10.86
CA LEU A 94 -3.39 33.05 9.83
C LEU A 94 -3.50 31.99 8.71
N MET A 95 -4.66 31.34 8.59
CA MET A 95 -4.95 30.36 7.53
C MET A 95 -5.27 31.07 6.20
N TYR A 96 -4.35 31.91 5.75
CA TYR A 96 -4.42 32.64 4.49
C TYR A 96 -3.00 33.05 4.06
N SER A 97 -2.82 33.31 2.77
CA SER A 97 -1.56 33.81 2.21
C SER A 97 -1.90 34.71 1.02
N THR A 98 -1.10 35.75 0.78
CA THR A 98 -1.32 36.66 -0.36
C THR A 98 -1.07 36.00 -1.71
N ASN A 99 -0.41 34.84 -1.72
CA ASN A 99 -0.01 34.11 -2.93
C ASN A 99 -0.94 32.93 -3.26
N TRP A 100 -2.03 32.77 -2.52
CA TRP A 100 -2.98 31.66 -2.69
C TRP A 100 -4.30 32.15 -3.26
N ASN A 101 -5.00 31.29 -4.02
CA ASN A 101 -6.34 31.59 -4.50
C ASN A 101 -7.29 31.77 -3.30
N ILE A 102 -8.10 32.83 -3.36
CA ILE A 102 -9.07 33.18 -2.33
C ILE A 102 -10.09 32.06 -2.04
N ASN A 103 -10.44 31.25 -3.04
CA ASN A 103 -11.37 30.13 -2.86
C ASN A 103 -10.78 29.07 -1.93
N TYR A 104 -9.50 28.72 -2.07
CA TYR A 104 -8.84 27.74 -1.17
C TYR A 104 -8.73 28.27 0.26
N ILE A 105 -8.42 29.57 0.39
CA ILE A 105 -8.41 30.26 1.69
C ILE A 105 -9.80 30.17 2.34
N ASN A 106 -10.84 30.50 1.58
CA ASN A 106 -12.22 30.42 2.05
C ASN A 106 -12.62 28.99 2.39
N ALA A 107 -12.25 28.00 1.57
CA ALA A 107 -12.54 26.58 1.78
C ALA A 107 -11.99 26.08 3.12
N MET A 108 -10.70 26.31 3.40
CA MET A 108 -10.08 25.93 4.68
C MET A 108 -10.75 26.61 5.88
N ASN A 109 -10.97 27.92 5.80
CA ASN A 109 -11.61 28.67 6.87
C ASN A 109 -13.07 28.24 7.07
N ALA A 110 -13.81 27.93 6.01
CA ALA A 110 -15.18 27.44 6.07
C ALA A 110 -15.24 26.06 6.73
N GLY A 111 -14.34 25.14 6.37
CA GLY A 111 -14.21 23.84 7.03
C GLY A 111 -13.95 23.96 8.53
N PHE A 112 -12.97 24.79 8.91
CA PHE A 112 -12.66 25.05 10.31
C PHE A 112 -13.87 25.60 11.07
N ASN A 113 -14.53 26.62 10.52
CA ASN A 113 -15.71 27.21 11.13
C ASN A 113 -16.91 26.24 11.20
N ALA A 114 -17.08 25.36 10.21
CA ALA A 114 -18.13 24.35 10.23
C ALA A 114 -17.96 23.38 11.41
N SER A 115 -16.71 22.98 11.71
CA SER A 115 -16.42 22.09 12.83
C SER A 115 -16.77 22.71 14.20
N LEU A 116 -16.61 24.03 14.33
CA LEU A 116 -16.93 24.83 15.52
C LEU A 116 -18.43 25.11 15.61
N ALA A 117 -19.05 25.52 14.49
CA ALA A 117 -20.49 25.77 14.43
C ALA A 117 -21.31 24.53 14.79
N ALA A 118 -20.85 23.34 14.40
CA ALA A 118 -21.46 22.06 14.80
C ALA A 118 -21.44 21.81 16.32
N GLN A 119 -20.61 22.54 17.07
CA GLN A 119 -20.51 22.50 18.54
C GLN A 119 -20.93 23.84 19.18
N ASN A 120 -21.71 24.67 18.46
CA ASN A 120 -22.10 26.00 18.91
C ASN A 120 -20.93 26.88 19.35
N TRP A 121 -19.78 26.76 18.67
CA TRP A 121 -18.55 27.49 18.97
C TRP A 121 -17.96 27.18 20.36
N THR A 122 -18.20 25.97 20.86
CA THR A 122 -17.62 25.46 22.10
C THR A 122 -16.69 24.28 21.82
N ALA A 123 -15.62 24.13 22.61
CA ALA A 123 -14.69 22.99 22.51
C ALA A 123 -14.96 21.89 23.57
N GLY A 124 -15.69 22.26 24.62
CA GLY A 124 -16.03 21.42 25.75
C GLY A 124 -16.93 22.20 26.71
N TYR A 125 -17.36 21.54 27.79
CA TYR A 125 -18.18 22.19 28.81
C TYR A 125 -17.45 23.44 29.35
N GLY A 126 -18.05 24.62 29.24
CA GLY A 126 -17.48 25.88 29.77
C GLY A 126 -16.29 26.46 29.00
N VAL A 127 -15.99 25.99 27.77
CA VAL A 127 -14.93 26.53 26.91
C VAL A 127 -15.51 27.08 25.61
N ASP A 128 -15.53 28.41 25.49
CA ASP A 128 -15.98 29.12 24.30
C ASP A 128 -14.79 29.40 23.37
N VAL A 129 -15.00 29.23 22.07
CA VAL A 129 -13.98 29.48 21.04
C VAL A 129 -14.39 30.69 20.20
N LYS A 130 -13.58 31.74 20.26
CA LYS A 130 -13.77 32.97 19.47
C LYS A 130 -12.74 33.05 18.35
N VAL A 131 -13.20 32.87 17.11
CA VAL A 131 -12.35 33.01 15.92
C VAL A 131 -12.17 34.48 15.57
N ILE A 132 -10.92 34.90 15.42
CA ILE A 132 -10.51 36.24 15.03
C ILE A 132 -9.97 36.15 13.61
N ARG A 133 -10.69 36.78 12.70
CA ARG A 133 -10.38 36.77 11.27
C ARG A 133 -9.57 38.02 10.90
N PRO A 134 -8.66 37.91 9.93
CA PRO A 134 -8.02 39.09 9.37
C PRO A 134 -9.08 39.98 8.71
N PRO A 135 -8.90 41.32 8.75
CA PRO A 135 -9.83 42.25 8.12
C PRO A 135 -9.87 42.07 6.59
N THR A 136 -8.73 41.71 5.99
CA THR A 136 -8.57 41.38 4.56
C THR A 136 -7.47 40.34 4.41
N TYR A 137 -7.47 39.59 3.31
CA TYR A 137 -6.37 38.68 2.96
C TYR A 137 -5.21 39.37 2.22
N THR A 138 -5.17 40.70 2.18
CA THR A 138 -4.15 41.49 1.48
C THR A 138 -2.98 41.90 2.38
N VAL A 139 -3.11 41.72 3.70
CA VAL A 139 -2.05 42.02 4.68
C VAL A 139 -1.26 40.75 4.97
N LEU A 140 0.07 40.82 4.92
CA LEU A 140 0.94 39.68 5.25
C LEU A 140 0.57 39.06 6.62
N PRO A 141 0.39 37.72 6.72
CA PRO A 141 0.03 37.05 7.97
C PRO A 141 0.96 37.39 9.15
N THR A 142 2.27 37.48 8.88
CA THR A 142 3.30 37.82 9.87
C THR A 142 3.14 39.23 10.43
N LYS A 143 2.83 40.19 9.56
CA LYS A 143 2.53 41.57 9.95
C LYS A 143 1.24 41.65 10.76
N TYR A 144 0.21 40.91 10.36
CA TYR A 144 -1.05 40.87 11.07
C TYR A 144 -0.88 40.28 12.48
N LEU A 145 -0.12 39.19 12.64
CA LEU A 145 0.20 38.59 13.93
C LEU A 145 0.84 39.61 14.88
N LYS A 146 1.91 40.28 14.43
CA LYS A 146 2.62 41.29 15.24
C LYS A 146 1.68 42.44 15.65
N THR A 147 0.92 42.96 14.70
CA THR A 147 -0.03 44.05 14.96
C THR A 147 -1.10 43.63 15.98
N TYR A 148 -1.64 42.42 15.86
CA TYR A 148 -2.63 41.89 16.79
C TYR A 148 -2.06 41.77 18.21
N LEU A 149 -0.83 41.28 18.36
CA LEU A 149 -0.16 41.15 19.65
C LEU A 149 0.11 42.52 20.29
N ASP A 150 0.57 43.50 19.52
CA ASP A 150 0.80 44.87 20.00
C ASP A 150 -0.50 45.51 20.49
N GLU A 151 -1.57 45.42 19.70
CA GLU A 151 -2.88 46.01 20.02
C GLU A 151 -3.61 45.31 21.18
N ASN A 152 -3.26 44.06 21.48
CA ASN A 152 -3.92 43.24 22.51
C ASN A 152 -2.92 42.76 23.58
N SER A 153 -1.86 43.52 23.83
CA SER A 153 -0.80 43.17 24.80
C SER A 153 -1.30 42.96 26.23
N GLU A 154 -2.39 43.62 26.61
CA GLU A 154 -3.05 43.48 27.92
C GLU A 154 -4.07 42.32 27.98
N ASP A 155 -4.37 41.65 26.85
CA ASP A 155 -5.32 40.55 26.81
C ASP A 155 -4.67 39.24 27.31
N THR A 156 -5.14 38.78 28.47
CA THR A 156 -4.65 37.56 29.14
C THR A 156 -5.39 36.29 28.71
N SER A 157 -6.36 36.37 27.79
CA SER A 157 -7.03 35.19 27.26
C SER A 157 -6.08 34.28 26.48
N LEU A 158 -6.34 32.97 26.53
CA LEU A 158 -5.57 31.99 25.79
C LEU A 158 -5.70 32.27 24.28
N LEU A 159 -4.56 32.45 23.61
CA LEU A 159 -4.48 32.73 22.19
C LEU A 159 -3.85 31.52 21.47
N VAL A 160 -4.55 31.01 20.47
CA VAL A 160 -4.07 29.99 19.54
C VAL A 160 -4.03 30.58 18.14
N VAL A 161 -2.99 30.30 17.37
CA VAL A 161 -2.87 30.75 15.99
C VAL A 161 -3.28 29.60 15.07
N LEU A 162 -4.34 29.75 14.26
CA LEU A 162 -4.67 28.77 13.22
C LEU A 162 -3.83 29.06 11.97
N GLY A 163 -3.09 28.07 11.47
CA GLY A 163 -2.06 28.26 10.44
C GLY A 163 -0.68 28.45 11.06
N PRO A 164 0.30 29.07 10.35
CA PRO A 164 0.15 29.82 9.09
C PRO A 164 -0.07 28.95 7.83
N LEU A 165 -0.56 29.58 6.76
CA LEU A 165 -0.66 28.98 5.41
C LEU A 165 0.50 29.47 4.53
N GLY A 166 1.22 28.55 3.90
CA GLY A 166 2.30 28.85 2.97
C GLY A 166 3.70 28.69 3.57
N GLU A 167 4.68 28.40 2.70
CA GLU A 167 6.06 28.15 3.12
C GLU A 167 6.72 29.37 3.76
N SER A 168 6.78 30.50 3.04
CA SER A 168 7.37 31.74 3.56
C SER A 168 6.66 32.24 4.81
N ASP A 169 5.32 32.28 4.77
CA ASP A 169 4.51 32.76 5.90
C ASP A 169 4.71 31.92 7.16
N THR A 170 4.87 30.59 7.04
CA THR A 170 5.14 29.73 8.20
C THR A 170 6.54 29.93 8.75
N VAL A 171 7.55 30.02 7.88
CA VAL A 171 8.95 30.21 8.30
C VAL A 171 9.14 31.57 8.97
N GLU A 172 8.58 32.63 8.40
CA GLU A 172 8.71 33.99 8.92
C GLU A 172 7.90 34.22 10.21
N ALA A 173 6.77 33.54 10.40
CA ALA A 173 5.98 33.67 11.62
C ALA A 173 6.61 32.94 12.83
N TYR A 174 7.48 31.96 12.59
CA TYR A 174 7.98 31.06 13.63
C TYR A 174 8.61 31.79 14.81
N GLU A 175 9.52 32.74 14.56
CA GLU A 175 10.19 33.50 15.62
C GLU A 175 9.19 34.25 16.51
N THR A 176 8.19 34.89 15.90
CA THR A 176 7.13 35.59 16.66
C THR A 176 6.25 34.61 17.45
N LEU A 177 5.99 33.41 16.93
CA LEU A 177 5.26 32.38 17.68
C LEU A 177 6.07 31.91 18.89
N GLU A 178 7.37 31.68 18.71
CA GLU A 178 8.28 31.23 19.76
C GLU A 178 8.46 32.30 20.85
N GLU A 179 8.72 33.56 20.49
CA GLU A 179 8.91 34.67 21.43
C GLU A 179 7.69 34.98 22.30
N ASN A 180 6.49 34.55 21.89
CA ASN A 180 5.22 34.85 22.56
C ASN A 180 4.51 33.61 23.13
N ASP A 181 5.21 32.47 23.18
CA ASP A 181 4.69 31.18 23.66
C ASP A 181 3.41 30.73 22.93
N LEU A 182 3.28 31.08 21.65
CA LEU A 182 2.13 30.76 20.83
C LEU A 182 2.34 29.47 20.04
N VAL A 183 1.26 28.73 19.85
CA VAL A 183 1.23 27.60 18.92
C VAL A 183 0.56 28.01 17.60
N GLY A 184 1.32 27.88 16.50
CA GLY A 184 0.79 27.78 15.16
C GLY A 184 0.19 26.40 14.95
N PHE A 185 -1.13 26.33 14.93
CA PHE A 185 -1.92 25.11 14.92
C PHE A 185 -2.34 24.75 13.50
N ALA A 186 -2.06 23.51 13.09
CA ALA A 186 -2.31 23.00 11.75
C ALA A 186 -1.72 23.85 10.60
N PRO A 187 -0.45 24.30 10.68
CA PRO A 187 0.16 25.04 9.58
C PRO A 187 0.22 24.18 8.31
N ILE A 188 0.06 24.85 7.16
CA ILE A 188 0.08 24.22 5.84
C ILE A 188 1.31 24.74 5.10
N THR A 189 2.36 23.94 5.11
CA THR A 189 3.65 24.25 4.48
C THR A 189 4.32 22.98 4.01
N ALA A 190 5.13 23.12 2.97
CA ALA A 190 5.97 22.06 2.47
C ALA A 190 7.41 22.15 3.01
N SER A 191 7.78 23.22 3.74
CA SER A 191 9.19 23.60 3.91
C SER A 191 10.07 22.54 4.58
N SER A 192 11.21 22.23 3.94
CA SER A 192 12.23 21.35 4.54
C SER A 192 12.97 22.02 5.70
N ARG A 193 12.93 23.36 5.81
CA ARG A 193 13.58 24.11 6.90
C ARG A 193 12.96 23.85 8.28
N LEU A 194 11.74 23.30 8.30
CA LEU A 194 10.95 23.05 9.52
C LEU A 194 10.88 21.56 9.88
N LEU A 195 11.82 20.74 9.38
CA LEU A 195 11.86 19.30 9.67
C LEU A 195 12.27 18.96 11.11
N SER A 196 13.03 19.85 11.77
CA SER A 196 13.41 19.68 13.18
C SER A 196 12.22 19.88 14.12
N TYR A 197 12.33 19.37 15.35
CA TYR A 197 11.32 19.58 16.38
C TYR A 197 11.17 21.09 16.70
N ARG A 198 9.93 21.57 16.59
CA ARG A 198 9.53 22.97 16.73
C ARG A 198 8.20 23.03 17.48
N PRO A 199 8.21 23.08 18.83
CA PRO A 199 7.00 22.92 19.63
C PRO A 199 5.92 23.96 19.31
N ASN A 200 6.30 25.18 18.90
CA ASN A 200 5.38 26.24 18.50
C ASN A 200 4.68 26.01 17.14
N LEU A 201 4.95 24.90 16.43
CA LEU A 201 4.26 24.52 15.19
C LEU A 201 3.67 23.12 15.33
N TYR A 202 2.35 22.98 15.24
CA TYR A 202 1.62 21.74 15.47
C TYR A 202 1.02 21.17 14.17
N PHE A 203 1.77 20.31 13.48
CA PHE A 203 1.39 19.79 12.16
C PHE A 203 0.41 18.62 12.26
N LEU A 204 -0.76 18.76 11.62
CA LEU A 204 -1.76 17.67 11.55
C LEU A 204 -1.63 16.82 10.27
N ARG A 205 -0.91 17.33 9.28
CA ARG A 205 -0.71 16.69 7.97
C ARG A 205 0.58 15.86 7.92
N PRO A 206 0.66 14.84 7.05
CA PRO A 206 1.93 14.19 6.75
C PRO A 206 2.91 15.19 6.14
N GLU A 207 4.19 14.96 6.40
CA GLU A 207 5.30 15.72 5.83
C GLU A 207 5.57 15.34 4.36
N ARG A 208 6.23 16.24 3.64
CA ARG A 208 6.50 16.12 2.20
C ARG A 208 7.23 14.82 1.82
N THR A 209 8.12 14.32 2.69
CA THR A 209 8.85 13.06 2.46
C THR A 209 7.93 11.85 2.44
N ALA A 210 6.86 11.83 3.27
CA ALA A 210 5.86 10.77 3.24
C ALA A 210 5.15 10.69 1.87
N GLU A 211 4.81 11.86 1.31
CA GLU A 211 4.18 11.97 -0.01
C GLU A 211 5.13 11.46 -1.11
N LEU A 212 6.41 11.85 -1.06
CA LEU A 212 7.43 11.35 -2.00
C LEU A 212 7.59 9.82 -1.93
N ILE A 213 7.63 9.25 -0.72
CA ILE A 213 7.67 7.80 -0.51
C ILE A 213 6.45 7.13 -1.16
N ALA A 214 5.25 7.69 -0.98
CA ALA A 214 4.04 7.15 -1.57
C ALA A 214 4.07 7.18 -3.11
N LEU A 215 4.53 8.28 -3.72
CA LEU A 215 4.63 8.42 -5.17
C LEU A 215 5.67 7.47 -5.77
N ILE A 216 6.86 7.36 -5.17
CA ILE A 216 7.90 6.41 -5.61
C ILE A 216 7.39 4.98 -5.50
N HIS A 217 6.79 4.62 -4.37
CA HIS A 217 6.25 3.29 -4.19
C HIS A 217 5.19 2.96 -5.25
N TYR A 218 4.23 3.87 -5.45
CA TYR A 218 3.18 3.71 -6.46
C TYR A 218 3.75 3.50 -7.87
N ALA A 219 4.76 4.27 -8.26
CA ALA A 219 5.43 4.11 -9.54
C ALA A 219 6.11 2.74 -9.69
N GLN A 220 6.79 2.27 -8.65
CA GLN A 220 7.58 1.03 -8.71
C GLN A 220 6.76 -0.24 -8.55
N THR A 221 5.68 -0.23 -7.75
CA THR A 221 4.94 -1.46 -7.42
C THR A 221 3.60 -1.57 -8.11
N HIS A 222 2.89 -0.45 -8.29
CA HIS A 222 1.57 -0.45 -8.90
C HIS A 222 1.70 -0.25 -10.41
N LEU A 223 2.36 0.82 -10.85
CA LEU A 223 2.61 1.08 -12.27
C LEU A 223 3.70 0.14 -12.83
N ARG A 224 4.71 -0.20 -12.02
CA ARG A 224 5.87 -1.03 -12.38
C ARG A 224 6.62 -0.48 -13.61
N VAL A 225 6.79 0.84 -13.65
CA VAL A 225 7.44 1.51 -14.78
C VAL A 225 8.91 1.15 -14.84
N LEU A 226 9.41 0.90 -16.06
CA LEU A 226 10.83 0.75 -16.36
C LEU A 226 11.55 2.10 -16.26
N ARG A 227 10.87 3.16 -16.70
CA ARG A 227 11.44 4.51 -16.86
C ARG A 227 10.60 5.51 -16.08
N LEU A 228 11.03 5.78 -14.85
CA LEU A 228 10.47 6.83 -14.01
C LEU A 228 11.29 8.10 -14.20
N GLY A 229 10.66 9.17 -14.68
CA GLY A 229 11.23 10.49 -14.77
C GLY A 229 11.01 11.32 -13.51
N PHE A 230 11.72 12.43 -13.39
CA PHE A 230 11.56 13.39 -12.31
C PHE A 230 11.62 14.82 -12.83
N MET A 231 10.74 15.68 -12.33
CA MET A 231 10.69 17.10 -12.68
C MET A 231 10.77 17.95 -11.41
N TYR A 232 11.69 18.92 -11.43
CA TYR A 232 11.77 19.98 -10.41
C TYR A 232 12.26 21.29 -11.02
N MET A 233 12.15 22.38 -10.26
CA MET A 233 12.75 23.67 -10.61
C MET A 233 13.96 23.90 -9.71
N ASP A 234 15.13 24.20 -10.29
CA ASP A 234 16.32 24.53 -9.50
C ASP A 234 16.21 25.97 -8.97
N GLY A 235 16.63 26.17 -7.71
CA GLY A 235 16.48 27.45 -7.00
C GLY A 235 15.10 27.75 -6.39
N VAL A 236 14.05 26.95 -6.68
CA VAL A 236 12.69 27.18 -6.18
C VAL A 236 12.22 26.07 -5.24
N ASN A 237 11.71 26.43 -4.06
CA ASN A 237 11.12 25.52 -3.06
C ASN A 237 11.98 24.27 -2.74
N ASN A 238 13.31 24.45 -2.77
CA ASN A 238 14.31 23.42 -2.54
C ASN A 238 14.19 22.22 -3.51
N GLY A 239 13.78 22.45 -4.77
CA GLY A 239 13.55 21.40 -5.77
C GLY A 239 14.72 20.42 -5.93
N ASN A 240 15.96 20.92 -6.00
CA ASN A 240 17.14 20.07 -6.08
C ASN A 240 17.31 19.18 -4.83
N GLU A 241 17.07 19.70 -3.62
CA GLU A 241 17.14 18.89 -2.39
C GLU A 241 16.15 17.73 -2.44
N HIS A 242 14.94 17.97 -2.94
CA HIS A 242 13.92 16.94 -3.10
C HIS A 242 14.30 15.92 -4.16
N TYR A 243 14.90 16.33 -5.26
CA TYR A 243 15.45 15.42 -6.27
C TYR A 243 16.56 14.55 -5.68
N GLN A 244 17.54 15.14 -4.99
CA GLN A 244 18.64 14.37 -4.37
C GLN A 244 18.12 13.37 -3.33
N GLN A 245 17.12 13.77 -2.53
CA GLN A 245 16.45 12.85 -1.61
C GLN A 245 15.77 11.69 -2.35
N ALA A 246 14.99 11.99 -3.39
CA ALA A 246 14.31 10.99 -4.20
C ALA A 246 15.29 10.03 -4.90
N ALA A 247 16.38 10.57 -5.46
CA ALA A 247 17.42 9.79 -6.12
C ALA A 247 18.13 8.87 -5.12
N GLY A 248 18.37 9.35 -3.90
CA GLY A 248 18.89 8.54 -2.81
C GLY A 248 17.95 7.39 -2.42
N PHE A 249 16.63 7.59 -2.47
CA PHE A 249 15.66 6.51 -2.22
C PHE A 249 15.65 5.48 -3.35
N MET A 250 15.62 5.93 -4.61
CA MET A 250 15.70 5.07 -5.78
C MET A 250 16.98 4.21 -5.78
N ALA A 251 18.13 4.82 -5.49
CA ALA A 251 19.41 4.13 -5.46
C ALA A 251 19.47 3.02 -4.40
N ARG A 252 18.86 3.22 -3.22
CA ARG A 252 18.76 2.16 -2.18
C ARG A 252 17.96 0.96 -2.63
N MET A 253 16.98 1.18 -3.50
CA MET A 253 16.19 0.10 -4.10
C MET A 253 16.88 -0.54 -5.32
N GLY A 254 18.04 -0.03 -5.76
CA GLY A 254 18.72 -0.49 -6.97
C GLY A 254 18.21 0.14 -8.27
N TYR A 255 17.41 1.21 -8.19
CA TYR A 255 16.88 1.92 -9.35
C TYR A 255 17.52 3.31 -9.53
N ARG A 256 17.29 3.89 -10.71
CA ARG A 256 17.60 5.29 -11.02
C ARG A 256 16.43 5.95 -11.75
N PHE A 257 16.39 7.28 -11.75
CA PHE A 257 15.50 8.01 -12.65
C PHE A 257 15.99 7.92 -14.10
N HIS A 258 15.04 7.92 -15.03
CA HIS A 258 15.22 7.92 -16.48
C HIS A 258 14.51 9.15 -17.01
N GLY A 259 15.28 10.18 -17.38
CA GLY A 259 14.78 11.52 -17.68
C GLY A 259 14.64 12.37 -16.41
N VAL A 260 15.46 13.42 -16.30
CA VAL A 260 15.32 14.44 -15.26
C VAL A 260 15.17 15.79 -15.94
N PHE A 261 14.00 16.40 -15.76
CA PHE A 261 13.76 17.75 -16.24
C PHE A 261 14.04 18.74 -15.09
N ALA A 262 15.05 19.58 -15.29
CA ALA A 262 15.42 20.62 -14.36
C ALA A 262 15.92 21.84 -15.14
N VAL A 263 15.40 23.01 -14.78
CA VAL A 263 15.82 24.30 -15.32
C VAL A 263 16.02 25.27 -14.16
N ALA A 264 17.02 26.12 -14.27
CA ALA A 264 17.29 27.11 -13.24
C ALA A 264 16.32 28.28 -13.42
N THR A 265 15.56 28.57 -12.37
CA THR A 265 14.67 29.73 -12.35
C THR A 265 14.99 30.56 -11.13
N GLY A 266 14.97 31.89 -11.26
CA GLY A 266 15.05 32.79 -10.11
C GLY A 266 13.81 32.67 -9.22
N ASP A 267 13.00 33.72 -9.13
CA ASP A 267 11.72 33.73 -8.41
C ASP A 267 10.56 32.98 -9.14
N GLY A 268 10.90 32.24 -10.21
CA GLY A 268 9.95 31.50 -11.05
C GLY A 268 9.43 32.29 -12.26
N SER A 269 10.10 33.37 -12.67
CA SER A 269 9.90 34.01 -13.98
C SER A 269 10.54 33.20 -15.13
N GLU A 270 10.04 33.45 -16.35
CA GLU A 270 10.38 32.83 -17.65
C GLU A 270 11.81 32.27 -17.75
N VAL A 271 11.90 31.01 -18.21
CA VAL A 271 13.16 30.39 -18.67
C VAL A 271 13.29 30.71 -20.14
N ASP A 272 14.52 30.93 -20.58
CA ASP A 272 14.82 31.09 -22.00
C ASP A 272 14.31 29.88 -22.80
N ASP A 273 13.64 30.13 -23.93
CA ASP A 273 13.01 29.06 -24.69
C ASP A 273 14.04 28.02 -25.16
N ASP A 274 15.26 28.43 -25.52
CA ASP A 274 16.32 27.51 -25.94
C ASP A 274 16.81 26.65 -24.76
N GLU A 275 16.88 27.20 -23.53
CA GLU A 275 17.21 26.44 -22.32
C GLU A 275 16.13 25.40 -21.99
N PHE A 276 14.85 25.80 -22.06
CA PHE A 276 13.74 24.89 -21.85
C PHE A 276 13.74 23.76 -22.89
N ASP A 277 13.86 24.11 -24.17
CA ASP A 277 13.77 23.15 -25.27
C ASP A 277 14.96 22.17 -25.23
N ALA A 278 16.17 22.64 -24.87
CA ALA A 278 17.32 21.76 -24.66
C ALA A 278 17.11 20.78 -23.49
N ALA A 279 16.57 21.26 -22.36
CA ALA A 279 16.24 20.41 -21.22
C ALA A 279 15.11 19.42 -21.55
N TRP A 280 14.12 19.86 -22.34
CA TRP A 280 13.02 19.03 -22.80
C TRP A 280 13.51 17.89 -23.69
N GLU A 281 14.35 18.18 -24.68
CA GLU A 281 14.87 17.15 -25.58
C GLU A 281 15.65 16.06 -24.84
N LEU A 282 16.51 16.44 -23.89
CA LEU A 282 17.22 15.47 -23.04
C LEU A 282 16.27 14.63 -22.18
N PHE A 283 15.20 15.25 -21.67
CA PHE A 283 14.20 14.56 -20.86
C PHE A 283 13.34 13.59 -21.70
N ALA A 284 12.86 14.04 -22.85
CA ALA A 284 11.96 13.27 -23.72
C ALA A 284 12.67 12.11 -24.44
N GLU A 285 13.97 12.25 -24.74
CA GLU A 285 14.81 11.18 -25.32
C GLU A 285 14.86 9.93 -24.42
N GLU A 286 14.78 10.12 -23.09
CA GLU A 286 14.74 9.02 -22.12
C GLU A 286 13.36 8.30 -22.08
N ASN A 287 12.36 8.79 -22.82
CA ASN A 287 11.04 8.17 -23.00
C ASN A 287 10.37 7.70 -21.68
N PRO A 288 10.18 8.61 -20.70
CA PRO A 288 9.63 8.27 -19.39
C PRO A 288 8.18 7.77 -19.48
N GLN A 289 7.87 6.72 -18.72
CA GLN A 289 6.52 6.13 -18.65
C GLN A 289 5.69 6.74 -17.50
N ALA A 290 6.35 7.29 -16.50
CA ALA A 290 5.74 8.09 -15.45
C ALA A 290 6.73 9.16 -15.01
N VAL A 291 6.23 10.25 -14.44
CA VAL A 291 7.04 11.39 -14.02
C VAL A 291 6.59 11.85 -12.64
N ILE A 292 7.50 11.90 -11.67
CA ILE A 292 7.23 12.59 -10.40
C ILE A 292 7.54 14.07 -10.57
N MET A 293 6.53 14.93 -10.40
CA MET A 293 6.67 16.37 -10.48
C MET A 293 6.64 16.99 -9.08
N MET A 294 7.80 17.45 -8.62
CA MET A 294 7.98 18.12 -7.32
C MET A 294 8.23 19.62 -7.53
N ALA A 295 7.24 20.33 -8.06
CA ALA A 295 7.36 21.75 -8.39
C ALA A 295 6.02 22.50 -8.24
N VAL A 296 6.06 23.77 -7.84
CA VAL A 296 4.86 24.63 -7.83
C VAL A 296 4.46 25.01 -9.24
N ILE A 297 3.16 25.20 -9.46
CA ILE A 297 2.67 25.55 -10.79
C ILE A 297 2.99 27.02 -11.11
N LYS A 298 3.86 27.19 -12.10
CA LYS A 298 4.34 28.43 -12.69
C LYS A 298 4.30 28.31 -14.22
N THR A 299 4.66 29.37 -14.93
CA THR A 299 4.71 29.38 -16.39
C THR A 299 5.53 28.22 -16.96
N VAL A 300 6.72 27.98 -16.39
CA VAL A 300 7.64 26.92 -16.82
C VAL A 300 7.04 25.52 -16.62
N THR A 301 6.42 25.24 -15.48
CA THR A 301 5.82 23.93 -15.24
C THR A 301 4.55 23.73 -16.06
N LYS A 302 3.79 24.80 -16.36
CA LYS A 302 2.69 24.72 -17.34
C LYS A 302 3.23 24.35 -18.72
N LYS A 303 4.31 25.00 -19.18
CA LYS A 303 5.01 24.63 -20.44
C LYS A 303 5.44 23.17 -20.42
N PHE A 304 6.04 22.69 -19.32
CA PHE A 304 6.39 21.27 -19.14
C PHE A 304 5.19 20.33 -19.27
N ILE A 305 4.05 20.64 -18.62
CA ILE A 305 2.85 19.80 -18.71
C ILE A 305 2.29 19.79 -20.13
N THR A 306 2.25 20.95 -20.80
CA THR A 306 1.84 21.05 -22.22
C THR A 306 2.74 20.21 -23.12
N SER A 307 4.07 20.26 -22.94
CA SER A 307 5.01 19.42 -23.68
C SER A 307 4.79 17.93 -23.35
N LEU A 308 4.53 17.58 -22.09
CA LEU A 308 4.31 16.21 -21.64
C LEU A 308 3.12 15.55 -22.35
N VAL A 309 2.02 16.28 -22.53
CA VAL A 309 0.81 15.75 -23.19
C VAL A 309 0.88 15.79 -24.72
N SER A 310 1.75 16.62 -25.30
CA SER A 310 1.79 16.84 -26.76
C SER A 310 2.92 16.14 -27.48
N ASP A 311 4.06 15.89 -26.83
CA ASP A 311 5.19 15.19 -27.43
C ASP A 311 4.88 13.69 -27.54
N PRO A 312 4.97 13.06 -28.74
CA PRO A 312 4.69 11.64 -28.93
C PRO A 312 5.57 10.70 -28.09
N ARG A 313 6.74 11.16 -27.63
CA ARG A 313 7.64 10.39 -26.75
C ARG A 313 7.14 10.33 -25.32
N THR A 314 6.29 11.26 -24.89
CA THR A 314 5.85 11.38 -23.49
C THR A 314 4.34 11.47 -23.31
N SER A 315 3.55 11.55 -24.39
CA SER A 315 2.09 11.72 -24.34
C SER A 315 1.37 10.62 -23.55
N GLU A 316 2.01 9.47 -23.40
CA GLU A 316 1.53 8.32 -22.64
C GLU A 316 2.09 8.24 -21.21
N ALA A 317 2.82 9.25 -20.73
CA ALA A 317 3.39 9.25 -19.39
C ALA A 317 2.31 9.55 -18.33
N VAL A 318 2.42 8.88 -17.18
CA VAL A 318 1.61 9.21 -15.99
C VAL A 318 2.30 10.29 -15.16
N LEU A 319 1.62 11.39 -14.90
CA LEU A 319 2.08 12.46 -14.03
C LEU A 319 1.72 12.17 -12.56
N LEU A 320 2.73 12.16 -11.70
CA LEU A 320 2.65 11.86 -10.27
C LEU A 320 3.00 13.14 -9.47
N ALA A 321 2.10 13.64 -8.61
CA ALA A 321 2.31 14.92 -7.92
C ALA A 321 1.86 14.93 -6.43
N PRO A 322 2.55 15.67 -5.53
CA PRO A 322 2.13 15.82 -4.14
C PRO A 322 0.86 16.68 -3.95
N ALA A 323 0.24 16.59 -2.76
CA ALA A 323 -1.04 17.19 -2.42
C ALA A 323 -1.03 18.71 -2.37
N LEU A 324 0.10 19.30 -1.95
CA LEU A 324 0.25 20.77 -1.92
C LEU A 324 0.25 21.42 -3.31
N LEU A 325 0.13 20.62 -4.37
CA LEU A 325 0.04 21.05 -5.77
C LEU A 325 -1.34 20.78 -6.40
N GLN A 326 -2.33 20.28 -5.63
CA GLN A 326 -3.67 19.91 -6.10
C GLN A 326 -4.37 20.98 -6.91
N THR A 327 -4.32 22.21 -6.44
CA THR A 327 -5.07 23.35 -6.97
C THR A 327 -4.65 23.80 -8.35
N SER A 328 -3.46 23.38 -8.77
CA SER A 328 -2.89 23.93 -9.98
C SER A 328 -2.49 22.85 -10.96
N ILE A 329 -2.34 21.59 -10.53
CA ILE A 329 -2.07 20.52 -11.49
C ILE A 329 -3.31 20.12 -12.28
N THR A 330 -4.50 20.05 -11.66
CA THR A 330 -5.73 19.70 -12.39
C THR A 330 -6.02 20.77 -13.43
N ASP A 331 -6.03 22.05 -13.02
CA ASP A 331 -6.22 23.18 -13.92
C ASP A 331 -5.12 23.26 -14.99
N ALA A 332 -3.83 23.10 -14.61
CA ALA A 332 -2.75 23.12 -15.59
C ALA A 332 -2.81 21.94 -16.57
N TRP A 333 -3.31 20.78 -16.14
CA TRP A 333 -3.50 19.62 -17.01
C TRP A 333 -4.63 19.88 -18.01
N VAL A 334 -5.74 20.45 -17.56
CA VAL A 334 -6.86 20.84 -18.44
C VAL A 334 -6.41 21.91 -19.43
N ASP A 335 -5.77 22.98 -18.95
CA ASP A 335 -5.18 24.03 -19.79
C ASP A 335 -4.24 23.43 -20.86
N ALA A 336 -3.40 22.46 -20.47
CA ALA A 336 -2.45 21.80 -21.35
C ALA A 336 -3.13 20.96 -22.44
N LEU A 337 -4.17 20.20 -22.09
CA LEU A 337 -4.95 19.42 -23.05
C LEU A 337 -5.66 20.33 -24.06
N GLU A 338 -6.26 21.43 -23.60
CA GLU A 338 -6.88 22.43 -24.47
C GLU A 338 -5.85 23.08 -25.40
N ALA A 339 -4.70 23.51 -24.85
CA ALA A 339 -3.63 24.14 -25.62
C ALA A 339 -3.01 23.19 -26.67
N ALA A 340 -2.87 21.91 -26.32
CA ALA A 340 -2.34 20.88 -27.22
C ALA A 340 -3.40 20.31 -28.18
N ASN A 341 -4.68 20.63 -28.00
CA ASN A 341 -5.81 20.01 -28.71
C ASN A 341 -5.79 18.47 -28.60
N VAL A 342 -5.53 17.96 -27.39
CA VAL A 342 -5.46 16.53 -27.06
C VAL A 342 -6.66 16.15 -26.20
N SER A 343 -7.23 14.96 -26.43
CA SER A 343 -8.33 14.46 -25.63
C SER A 343 -7.86 13.97 -24.25
N PHE A 344 -8.68 14.19 -23.23
CA PHE A 344 -8.42 13.67 -21.90
C PHE A 344 -8.36 12.13 -21.90
N VAL A 345 -7.36 11.58 -21.21
CA VAL A 345 -7.23 10.14 -20.93
C VAL A 345 -7.24 9.94 -19.42
N PRO A 346 -8.17 9.15 -18.86
CA PRO A 346 -8.21 8.87 -17.43
C PRO A 346 -6.92 8.24 -16.89
N HIS A 347 -6.67 8.36 -15.59
CA HIS A 347 -5.53 7.75 -14.89
C HIS A 347 -4.14 8.33 -15.24
N ARG A 348 -4.08 9.38 -16.06
CA ARG A 348 -2.82 10.06 -16.42
C ARG A 348 -2.29 10.99 -15.35
N VAL A 349 -3.12 11.44 -14.43
CA VAL A 349 -2.70 12.28 -13.31
C VAL A 349 -3.06 11.58 -12.02
N VAL A 350 -2.04 11.25 -11.23
CA VAL A 350 -2.19 10.67 -9.89
C VAL A 350 -1.55 11.61 -8.89
N GLN A 351 -2.26 11.86 -7.79
CA GLN A 351 -1.84 12.77 -6.76
C GLN A 351 -1.90 12.14 -5.39
N THR A 352 -1.06 12.63 -4.49
CA THR A 352 -1.30 12.41 -3.06
C THR A 352 -2.36 13.38 -2.51
N GLY A 353 -2.89 13.03 -1.35
CA GLY A 353 -3.75 13.83 -0.50
C GLY A 353 -3.29 13.72 0.96
N THR A 354 -3.52 14.75 1.76
CA THR A 354 -3.20 14.75 3.20
C THR A 354 -4.37 14.38 4.09
N ASN A 355 -5.55 14.25 3.48
CA ASN A 355 -6.79 13.80 4.09
C ASN A 355 -7.64 13.13 2.99
N PRO A 356 -8.72 12.41 3.35
CA PRO A 356 -9.64 11.88 2.35
C PRO A 356 -10.33 13.02 1.59
N LEU A 357 -10.79 12.70 0.37
CA LEU A 357 -11.64 13.59 -0.42
C LEU A 357 -12.99 13.79 0.29
N ALA A 358 -13.58 14.97 0.11
CA ALA A 358 -14.90 15.31 0.66
C ALA A 358 -16.03 14.36 0.21
N VAL A 359 -15.86 13.70 -0.94
CA VAL A 359 -16.80 12.72 -1.50
C VAL A 359 -16.54 11.28 -1.04
N ASP A 360 -15.42 11.01 -0.36
CA ASP A 360 -15.02 9.66 0.05
C ASP A 360 -15.75 9.21 1.32
N THR A 361 -16.99 8.76 1.13
CA THR A 361 -17.85 8.27 2.21
C THR A 361 -17.49 6.87 2.72
N THR A 362 -16.34 6.31 2.34
CA THR A 362 -15.82 5.12 3.02
C THR A 362 -15.41 5.44 4.47
N TYR A 363 -15.07 6.71 4.74
CA TYR A 363 -14.73 7.21 6.07
C TYR A 363 -15.95 7.78 6.80
N ASP A 364 -16.13 7.39 8.06
CA ASP A 364 -17.18 7.93 8.93
C ASP A 364 -16.95 9.41 9.25
N ALA A 365 -15.70 9.83 9.39
CA ALA A 365 -15.33 11.25 9.53
C ALA A 365 -15.84 12.08 8.35
N ILE A 366 -15.74 11.55 7.12
CA ILE A 366 -16.19 12.26 5.92
C ILE A 366 -17.71 12.34 5.88
N LYS A 367 -18.44 11.27 6.22
CA LYS A 367 -19.91 11.31 6.32
C LYS A 367 -20.36 12.41 7.29
N ARG A 368 -19.70 12.50 8.45
CA ARG A 368 -19.97 13.54 9.44
C ARG A 368 -19.61 14.93 8.92
N PHE A 369 -18.44 15.09 8.32
CA PHE A 369 -18.03 16.34 7.68
C PHE A 369 -19.08 16.85 6.69
N GLN A 370 -19.60 15.99 5.80
CA GLN A 370 -20.59 16.40 4.80
C GLN A 370 -21.84 17.01 5.45
N VAL A 371 -22.30 16.45 6.58
CA VAL A 371 -23.46 16.96 7.32
C VAL A 371 -23.16 18.31 7.96
N GLU A 372 -22.05 18.40 8.70
CA GLU A 372 -21.67 19.61 9.42
C GLU A 372 -21.35 20.77 8.45
N MET A 373 -20.65 20.48 7.35
CA MET A 373 -20.31 21.45 6.32
C MET A 373 -21.56 21.98 5.61
N LYS A 374 -22.48 21.10 5.20
CA LYS A 374 -23.76 21.51 4.60
C LYS A 374 -24.56 22.42 5.54
N ASN A 375 -24.66 22.06 6.81
CA ASN A 375 -25.36 22.86 7.82
C ASN A 375 -24.73 24.24 8.00
N TYR A 376 -23.40 24.31 8.02
CA TYR A 376 -22.65 25.56 8.11
C TYR A 376 -22.88 26.43 6.87
N LEU A 377 -22.72 25.88 5.66
CA LEU A 377 -22.94 26.62 4.41
C LEU A 377 -24.38 27.13 4.28
N THR A 378 -25.35 26.36 4.79
CA THR A 378 -26.76 26.77 4.83
C THR A 378 -27.01 27.91 5.81
N SER A 379 -26.44 27.83 7.02
CA SER A 379 -26.73 28.77 8.11
C SER A 379 -25.87 30.05 8.06
N TYR A 380 -24.69 29.97 7.43
CA TYR A 380 -23.67 31.01 7.41
C TYR A 380 -23.16 31.30 6.00
N GLY A 381 -23.99 31.12 4.95
CA GLY A 381 -23.58 31.30 3.55
C GLY A 381 -22.95 32.66 3.22
N GLY A 382 -23.34 33.73 3.93
CA GLY A 382 -22.70 35.05 3.79
C GLY A 382 -21.26 35.14 4.33
N TRP A 383 -20.84 34.19 5.15
CA TRP A 383 -19.52 34.13 5.80
C TRP A 383 -18.63 33.00 5.29
N SER A 384 -19.19 32.04 4.55
CA SER A 384 -18.45 30.90 4.00
C SER A 384 -17.62 31.28 2.76
N GLY A 385 -18.01 32.31 2.03
CA GLY A 385 -17.45 32.62 0.71
C GLY A 385 -18.02 31.75 -0.42
N PHE A 386 -19.01 30.91 -0.13
CA PHE A 386 -19.64 29.99 -1.09
C PHE A 386 -21.15 30.07 -1.02
N ASN A 387 -21.79 30.21 -2.18
CA ASN A 387 -23.25 30.26 -2.31
C ASN A 387 -23.89 28.86 -2.43
N ASP A 388 -23.13 27.87 -2.91
CA ASP A 388 -23.60 26.50 -3.04
C ASP A 388 -23.40 25.73 -1.72
N THR A 389 -24.49 25.22 -1.16
CA THR A 389 -24.47 24.42 0.09
C THR A 389 -23.83 23.04 -0.08
N GLU A 390 -23.65 22.57 -1.31
CA GLU A 390 -22.99 21.30 -1.65
C GLU A 390 -21.67 21.54 -2.41
N HIS A 391 -21.10 22.75 -2.34
CA HIS A 391 -19.85 23.12 -3.04
C HIS A 391 -18.73 22.09 -2.82
N PHE A 392 -18.59 21.59 -1.59
CA PHE A 392 -17.59 20.58 -1.20
C PHE A 392 -17.72 19.23 -1.93
N LYS A 393 -18.86 18.94 -2.56
CA LYS A 393 -19.03 17.76 -3.45
C LYS A 393 -18.83 18.12 -4.91
N ASN A 394 -19.09 19.36 -5.27
CA ASN A 394 -19.06 19.84 -6.65
C ASN A 394 -17.69 20.40 -7.06
N ASP A 395 -16.79 20.61 -6.12
CA ASP A 395 -15.39 20.96 -6.36
C ASP A 395 -14.51 20.09 -5.44
N ASP A 396 -13.77 19.15 -6.04
CA ASP A 396 -12.97 18.18 -5.27
C ASP A 396 -11.82 18.86 -4.52
N THR A 397 -11.26 19.92 -5.09
CA THR A 397 -10.12 20.64 -4.53
C THR A 397 -10.56 21.48 -3.34
N ASP A 398 -11.57 22.33 -3.52
CA ASP A 398 -12.16 23.12 -2.43
C ASP A 398 -12.74 22.19 -1.36
N GLY A 399 -13.38 21.10 -1.76
CA GLY A 399 -13.85 20.06 -0.86
C GLY A 399 -12.74 19.48 0.02
N GLU A 400 -11.58 19.12 -0.55
CA GLU A 400 -10.45 18.62 0.24
C GLU A 400 -9.89 19.66 1.21
N PHE A 401 -9.81 20.94 0.80
CA PHE A 401 -9.42 22.03 1.71
C PHE A 401 -10.41 22.26 2.83
N MET A 402 -11.71 22.16 2.55
CA MET A 402 -12.76 22.19 3.58
C MET A 402 -12.59 21.04 4.58
N VAL A 403 -12.28 19.83 4.12
CA VAL A 403 -11.99 18.69 5.00
C VAL A 403 -10.75 18.98 5.87
N SER A 404 -9.67 19.50 5.29
CA SER A 404 -8.44 19.85 6.02
C SER A 404 -8.71 20.87 7.15
N GLY A 405 -9.44 21.95 6.84
CA GLY A 405 -9.85 22.93 7.84
C GLY A 405 -10.77 22.35 8.91
N TRP A 406 -11.71 21.47 8.52
CA TRP A 406 -12.62 20.81 9.45
C TRP A 406 -11.88 19.89 10.42
N ILE A 407 -10.93 19.10 9.93
CA ILE A 407 -10.04 18.27 10.74
C ILE A 407 -9.30 19.15 11.77
N ALA A 408 -8.72 20.28 11.33
CA ALA A 408 -8.02 21.19 12.23
C ALA A 408 -8.91 21.67 13.38
N GLY A 409 -10.16 22.06 13.10
CA GLY A 409 -11.07 22.50 14.14
C GLY A 409 -11.59 21.37 15.03
N LYS A 410 -11.74 20.14 14.51
CA LYS A 410 -12.03 18.96 15.35
C LYS A 410 -10.89 18.62 16.30
N VAL A 411 -9.66 18.61 15.82
CA VAL A 411 -8.47 18.34 16.64
C VAL A 411 -8.27 19.44 17.68
N LEU A 412 -8.42 20.71 17.30
CA LEU A 412 -8.36 21.83 18.25
C LEU A 412 -9.44 21.72 19.33
N SER A 413 -10.68 21.39 18.95
CA SER A 413 -11.76 21.19 19.92
C SER A 413 -11.40 20.12 20.94
N GLN A 414 -10.83 18.99 20.50
CA GLN A 414 -10.37 17.94 21.42
C GLN A 414 -9.21 18.41 22.31
N ALA A 415 -8.26 19.15 21.75
CA ALA A 415 -7.10 19.69 22.48
C ALA A 415 -7.49 20.68 23.59
N LEU A 416 -8.61 21.38 23.42
CA LEU A 416 -9.14 22.39 24.36
C LEU A 416 -10.12 21.83 25.41
N ARG A 417 -10.37 20.51 25.46
CA ARG A 417 -11.38 19.95 26.40
C ARG A 417 -11.01 20.00 27.87
N SER A 418 -9.71 20.03 28.18
CA SER A 418 -9.22 19.93 29.55
C SER A 418 -8.93 21.31 30.12
N HIS A 419 -9.74 21.75 31.09
CA HIS A 419 -9.65 23.08 31.71
C HIS A 419 -8.30 23.35 32.37
N GLY A 420 -7.68 22.32 32.96
CA GLY A 420 -6.39 22.46 33.65
C GLY A 420 -5.27 22.98 32.75
N TRP A 421 -5.38 22.72 31.43
CA TRP A 421 -4.37 23.09 30.44
C TRP A 421 -4.62 24.45 29.77
N LEU A 422 -5.70 25.17 30.12
CA LEU A 422 -6.11 26.41 29.43
C LEU A 422 -5.81 27.69 30.20
N SER A 423 -5.15 27.57 31.36
CA SER A 423 -4.88 28.71 32.25
C SER A 423 -3.78 29.62 31.73
N ASP A 424 -2.88 29.10 30.89
CA ASP A 424 -1.69 29.79 30.41
C ASP A 424 -1.26 29.24 29.03
N ARG A 425 -0.60 30.07 28.22
CA ARG A 425 -0.15 29.72 26.87
C ARG A 425 0.92 28.63 26.88
N ASN A 426 1.91 28.74 27.77
CA ASN A 426 2.97 27.74 27.90
C ASN A 426 2.41 26.41 28.42
N ILE A 427 1.53 26.45 29.42
CA ILE A 427 0.85 25.24 29.93
C ILE A 427 0.04 24.57 28.81
N PHE A 428 -0.69 25.34 27.99
CA PHE A 428 -1.41 24.78 26.86
C PHE A 428 -0.46 24.14 25.84
N LEU A 429 0.63 24.83 25.49
CA LEU A 429 1.65 24.35 24.56
C LEU A 429 2.27 23.03 25.03
N GLU A 430 2.74 22.95 26.28
CA GLU A 430 3.28 21.73 26.88
C GLU A 430 2.28 20.59 26.82
N SER A 431 1.01 20.88 27.13
CA SER A 431 -0.06 19.88 27.14
C SER A 431 -0.24 19.20 25.78
N LEU A 432 0.04 19.89 24.66
CA LEU A 432 -0.09 19.32 23.31
C LEU A 432 0.87 18.16 23.04
N TYR A 433 1.94 18.07 23.84
CA TYR A 433 3.07 17.16 23.68
C TYR A 433 3.11 16.06 24.76
N GLU A 434 2.08 15.95 25.60
CA GLU A 434 1.89 14.86 26.57
C GLU A 434 1.37 13.57 25.90
N GLN A 435 2.14 13.03 24.94
CA GLN A 435 1.80 11.77 24.22
C GLN A 435 0.40 11.79 23.59
N ARG A 436 0.00 12.94 23.02
CA ARG A 436 -1.38 13.11 22.52
C ARG A 436 -1.63 12.36 21.22
N ARG A 437 -2.80 11.73 21.15
CA ARG A 437 -3.41 11.14 19.95
C ARG A 437 -4.85 11.62 19.85
N TYR A 438 -5.25 12.08 18.68
CA TYR A 438 -6.64 12.43 18.39
C TYR A 438 -7.27 11.39 17.49
N LEU A 439 -8.51 11.04 17.82
CA LEU A 439 -9.37 10.21 16.99
C LEU A 439 -10.54 11.08 16.54
N VAL A 440 -10.53 11.47 15.27
CA VAL A 440 -11.65 12.17 14.62
C VAL A 440 -12.45 11.12 13.87
N ASP A 441 -13.42 10.54 14.58
CA ASP A 441 -14.19 9.37 14.15
C ASP A 441 -13.27 8.19 13.78
N ASP A 442 -12.92 8.00 12.52
CA ASP A 442 -12.02 6.96 12.02
C ASP A 442 -10.67 7.50 11.48
N LEU A 443 -10.41 8.80 11.64
CA LEU A 443 -9.13 9.44 11.31
C LEU A 443 -8.26 9.56 12.57
N VAL A 444 -7.05 9.01 12.51
CA VAL A 444 -6.06 9.06 13.59
C VAL A 444 -5.03 10.14 13.28
N ILE A 445 -4.81 11.05 14.23
CA ILE A 445 -3.86 12.16 14.11
C ILE A 445 -3.00 12.20 15.38
N GLY A 446 -1.70 12.00 15.21
CA GLY A 446 -0.73 11.78 16.27
C GLY A 446 0.23 10.64 15.89
N ASP A 447 1.09 10.18 16.79
CA ASP A 447 1.24 10.69 18.16
C ASP A 447 2.10 11.95 18.21
N PHE A 448 1.78 12.83 19.15
CA PHE A 448 2.55 14.03 19.46
C PHE A 448 3.29 13.85 20.78
N GLY A 449 4.53 14.32 20.85
CA GLY A 449 5.38 14.04 21.99
C GLY A 449 6.42 15.12 22.25
N GLY A 450 6.66 15.41 23.53
CA GLY A 450 7.68 16.35 23.98
C GLY A 450 9.03 15.68 24.14
N GLU A 451 9.95 16.37 24.82
CA GLU A 451 11.21 15.77 25.23
C GLU A 451 10.97 14.59 26.19
N CYS A 452 11.73 13.53 26.04
CA CYS A 452 11.62 12.34 26.87
C CYS A 452 12.97 11.62 27.01
N SER A 453 13.08 10.72 27.98
CA SER A 453 14.27 9.88 28.16
C SER A 453 14.29 8.68 27.20
N ASP A 454 15.47 8.14 26.92
CA ASP A 454 15.66 6.91 26.11
C ASP A 454 14.80 5.73 26.60
N THR A 455 14.66 5.55 27.92
CA THR A 455 13.81 4.49 28.50
C THR A 455 12.33 4.64 28.15
N ALA A 456 11.85 5.88 27.94
CA ALA A 456 10.49 6.11 27.50
C ALA A 456 10.33 5.75 26.01
N ILE A 457 11.33 6.07 25.19
CA ILE A 457 11.37 5.66 23.77
C ILE A 457 11.34 4.14 23.66
N GLU A 458 12.16 3.42 24.43
CA GLU A 458 12.17 1.95 24.47
C GLU A 458 10.82 1.36 24.93
N ALA A 459 10.05 2.09 25.73
CA ALA A 459 8.70 1.73 26.14
C ALA A 459 7.61 2.14 25.13
N GLY A 460 7.97 2.78 24.01
CA GLY A 460 7.07 3.16 22.93
C GLY A 460 6.57 4.60 22.96
N ALA A 461 7.17 5.49 23.76
CA ALA A 461 6.86 6.91 23.72
C ALA A 461 7.38 7.56 22.43
N VAL A 462 6.56 8.42 21.83
CA VAL A 462 6.98 9.27 20.71
C VAL A 462 7.55 10.55 21.29
N CYS A 463 8.75 10.94 20.88
CA CYS A 463 9.45 12.05 21.52
C CYS A 463 9.92 13.10 20.52
N SER A 464 9.95 14.35 20.96
CA SER A 464 10.26 15.53 20.16
C SER A 464 9.52 15.53 18.82
N CYS A 465 8.21 15.28 18.88
CA CYS A 465 7.36 15.16 17.71
C CYS A 465 6.18 16.11 17.71
N ASN A 466 6.17 16.98 16.70
CA ASN A 466 5.12 17.95 16.40
C ASN A 466 4.38 17.64 15.10
N ARG A 467 4.44 16.38 14.62
CA ARG A 467 3.85 15.93 13.35
C ARG A 467 2.95 14.72 13.57
N GLY A 468 1.64 14.97 13.57
CA GLY A 468 0.64 13.93 13.81
C GLY A 468 0.03 13.32 12.54
N GLY A 469 0.23 13.92 11.37
CA GLY A 469 -0.27 13.31 10.15
C GLY A 469 0.60 12.13 9.75
N LYS A 470 0.06 10.92 9.83
CA LYS A 470 0.78 9.68 9.47
C LYS A 470 0.25 9.03 8.21
N LYS A 471 -0.84 9.53 7.63
CA LYS A 471 -1.50 8.89 6.50
C LYS A 471 -1.47 9.78 5.26
N VAL A 472 -0.86 9.26 4.19
CA VAL A 472 -0.88 9.84 2.85
C VAL A 472 -1.95 9.10 2.04
N TYR A 473 -2.85 9.84 1.43
CA TYR A 473 -3.90 9.31 0.56
C TYR A 473 -3.44 9.45 -0.89
N MET A 474 -3.96 8.60 -1.77
CA MET A 474 -3.70 8.66 -3.20
C MET A 474 -5.03 8.78 -3.95
N LYS A 475 -5.02 9.58 -5.00
CA LYS A 475 -6.19 9.87 -5.82
C LYS A 475 -5.76 10.07 -7.26
N GLU A 476 -6.70 9.96 -8.17
CA GLU A 476 -6.46 10.09 -9.60
C GLU A 476 -7.50 10.99 -10.26
N LEU A 477 -7.10 11.63 -11.35
CA LEU A 477 -8.00 12.36 -12.22
C LEU A 477 -8.69 11.37 -13.17
N VAL A 478 -10.02 11.28 -13.09
CA VAL A 478 -10.85 10.38 -13.90
C VAL A 478 -11.68 11.16 -14.92
N GLU A 479 -12.55 10.46 -15.64
CA GLU A 479 -13.55 11.07 -16.53
C GLU A 479 -14.33 12.20 -15.79
N ASP A 480 -14.80 13.18 -16.55
CA ASP A 480 -15.41 14.43 -16.05
C ASP A 480 -14.47 15.35 -15.25
N LEU A 481 -13.15 15.12 -15.34
CA LEU A 481 -12.11 15.92 -14.66
C LEU A 481 -12.29 15.95 -13.14
N ARG A 482 -12.82 14.85 -12.59
CA ARG A 482 -13.03 14.66 -11.15
C ARG A 482 -11.89 13.89 -10.52
N LEU A 483 -11.62 14.17 -9.26
CA LEU A 483 -10.68 13.43 -8.45
C LEU A 483 -11.40 12.27 -7.77
N LYS A 484 -10.84 11.07 -7.91
CA LYS A 484 -11.34 9.85 -7.31
C LYS A 484 -10.29 9.24 -6.39
N PRO A 485 -10.64 8.79 -5.18
CA PRO A 485 -9.69 8.09 -4.33
C PRO A 485 -9.28 6.76 -4.98
N LEU A 486 -7.99 6.43 -4.93
CA LEU A 486 -7.52 5.11 -5.35
C LEU A 486 -7.94 4.07 -4.30
N VAL A 487 -8.48 2.95 -4.76
CA VAL A 487 -8.91 1.85 -3.87
C VAL A 487 -7.71 1.33 -3.10
N ALA A 488 -7.81 1.36 -1.77
CA ALA A 488 -6.70 1.07 -0.86
C ALA A 488 -5.43 1.88 -1.17
N GLY A 489 -5.52 2.99 -1.90
CA GLY A 489 -4.40 3.86 -2.24
C GLY A 489 -4.09 4.80 -1.10
N PHE A 490 -3.51 4.28 -0.03
CA PHE A 490 -2.99 5.10 1.05
C PHE A 490 -1.73 4.47 1.64
N ARG A 491 -0.92 5.31 2.28
CA ARG A 491 0.27 4.92 3.03
C ARG A 491 0.16 5.43 4.44
N VAL A 492 0.52 4.58 5.41
CA VAL A 492 0.59 4.95 6.82
C VAL A 492 2.04 4.80 7.26
N SER A 493 2.63 5.89 7.75
CA SER A 493 3.96 5.90 8.37
C SER A 493 3.92 5.24 9.74
N ASP A 494 5.08 4.77 10.20
CA ASP A 494 5.22 4.16 11.52
C ASP A 494 4.74 5.15 12.62
N PRO A 495 3.76 4.77 13.45
CA PRO A 495 3.26 5.63 14.51
C PRO A 495 4.32 5.95 15.57
N GLN A 496 5.36 5.13 15.74
CA GLN A 496 6.41 5.35 16.73
C GLN A 496 7.45 6.38 16.28
N GLN A 497 7.55 6.64 14.98
CA GLN A 497 8.49 7.60 14.43
C GLN A 497 7.81 8.93 14.14
N CYS A 498 8.51 10.03 14.43
CA CYS A 498 7.95 11.34 14.12
C CYS A 498 7.90 11.62 12.62
N LEU A 499 8.95 11.26 11.90
CA LEU A 499 9.10 11.43 10.46
C LEU A 499 8.99 10.07 9.77
N SER A 500 8.59 10.07 8.50
CA SER A 500 8.53 8.85 7.71
C SER A 500 9.92 8.30 7.44
N ASP A 501 10.06 7.00 7.67
CA ASP A 501 11.31 6.28 7.42
C ASP A 501 11.41 5.84 5.95
N PRO A 502 12.38 6.32 5.17
CA PRO A 502 12.58 5.87 3.81
C PRO A 502 13.06 4.42 3.71
N SER A 503 13.48 3.78 4.81
CA SER A 503 13.83 2.35 4.82
C SER A 503 12.66 1.45 4.42
N ILE A 504 11.42 1.97 4.51
CA ILE A 504 10.22 1.28 4.06
C ILE A 504 10.19 1.05 2.54
N LEU A 505 10.94 1.86 1.77
CA LEU A 505 11.13 1.67 0.34
C LEU A 505 12.14 0.54 0.12
N GLN A 506 11.61 -0.66 -0.06
CA GLN A 506 12.38 -1.85 -0.40
C GLN A 506 12.19 -2.17 -1.88
N PRO A 507 13.21 -2.78 -2.55
CA PRO A 507 13.04 -3.25 -3.92
C PRO A 507 11.86 -4.23 -3.99
N PRO A 508 10.85 -3.98 -4.85
CA PRO A 508 9.79 -4.93 -5.10
C PRO A 508 10.31 -6.08 -5.96
N LEU A 509 9.85 -7.30 -5.66
CA LEU A 509 9.93 -8.44 -6.56
C LEU A 509 8.67 -8.40 -7.43
N SER A 510 8.82 -7.86 -8.64
CA SER A 510 7.75 -7.85 -9.65
C SER A 510 7.75 -9.19 -10.38
N GLY A 511 6.92 -10.10 -9.89
CA GLY A 511 6.77 -11.44 -10.45
C GLY A 511 5.64 -11.53 -11.47
N LEU A 512 5.81 -12.43 -12.43
CA LEU A 512 4.78 -12.84 -13.38
C LEU A 512 4.43 -14.30 -13.19
N THR A 513 3.13 -14.62 -13.32
CA THR A 513 2.66 -15.98 -13.61
C THR A 513 2.15 -16.00 -15.03
N VAL A 514 2.30 -17.13 -15.72
CA VAL A 514 1.79 -17.30 -17.08
C VAL A 514 0.70 -18.36 -17.09
N THR A 515 -0.45 -17.99 -17.65
CA THR A 515 -1.59 -18.89 -17.84
C THR A 515 -1.73 -19.22 -19.32
N LEU A 516 -1.37 -20.46 -19.70
CA LEU A 516 -1.50 -20.97 -21.07
C LEU A 516 -2.92 -21.53 -21.29
N GLY A 517 -3.79 -20.71 -21.89
CA GLY A 517 -5.24 -20.94 -21.98
C GLY A 517 -5.69 -21.90 -23.09
N ASP A 518 -4.83 -22.17 -24.07
CA ASP A 518 -5.09 -23.04 -25.23
C ASP A 518 -5.13 -24.53 -24.86
N ARG A 519 -4.60 -24.93 -23.70
CA ARG A 519 -4.70 -26.30 -23.16
C ARG A 519 -5.30 -26.31 -21.77
N ARG A 520 -6.44 -26.98 -21.63
CA ARG A 520 -7.23 -27.05 -20.39
C ARG A 520 -6.42 -27.55 -19.18
N GLU A 521 -5.54 -28.53 -19.38
CA GLU A 521 -4.68 -29.07 -18.32
C GLU A 521 -3.70 -28.01 -17.78
N LEU A 522 -3.10 -27.22 -18.67
CA LEU A 522 -2.14 -26.17 -18.31
C LEU A 522 -2.86 -24.98 -17.65
N ALA A 523 -3.98 -24.54 -18.22
CA ALA A 523 -4.81 -23.51 -17.61
C ALA A 523 -5.24 -23.88 -16.18
N ARG A 524 -5.57 -25.16 -15.95
CA ARG A 524 -5.89 -25.66 -14.60
C ARG A 524 -4.69 -25.62 -13.66
N ALA A 525 -3.53 -26.09 -14.11
CA ALA A 525 -2.32 -26.06 -13.29
C ALA A 525 -1.88 -24.61 -12.96
N ALA A 526 -2.02 -23.67 -13.90
CA ALA A 526 -1.78 -22.25 -13.65
C ALA A 526 -2.76 -21.67 -12.62
N ALA A 527 -4.04 -22.05 -12.69
CA ALA A 527 -5.03 -21.64 -11.70
C ALA A 527 -4.72 -22.19 -10.29
N GLU A 528 -4.30 -23.46 -10.19
CA GLU A 528 -3.89 -24.05 -8.91
C GLU A 528 -2.63 -23.37 -8.34
N PHE A 529 -1.65 -23.05 -9.19
CA PHE A 529 -0.48 -22.27 -8.82
C PHE A 529 -0.87 -20.87 -8.33
N SER A 530 -1.68 -20.15 -9.10
CA SER A 530 -2.14 -18.79 -8.78
C SER A 530 -2.95 -18.76 -7.48
N ALA A 531 -3.78 -19.77 -7.21
CA ALA A 531 -4.50 -19.90 -5.94
C ALA A 531 -3.55 -20.07 -4.74
N GLY A 532 -2.45 -20.80 -4.90
CA GLY A 532 -1.42 -20.91 -3.86
C GLY A 532 -0.61 -19.63 -3.70
N ALA A 533 -0.23 -19.00 -4.81
CA ALA A 533 0.63 -17.82 -4.82
C ALA A 533 -0.08 -16.57 -4.31
N SER A 534 -1.37 -16.39 -4.62
CA SER A 534 -2.21 -15.30 -4.12
C SER A 534 -2.43 -15.30 -2.60
N ALA A 535 -2.15 -16.41 -1.91
CA ALA A 535 -2.19 -16.46 -0.44
C ALA A 535 -1.03 -15.70 0.24
N VAL A 536 0.04 -15.41 -0.51
CA VAL A 536 1.27 -14.77 0.02
C VAL A 536 1.73 -13.56 -0.80
N ALA A 537 1.27 -13.44 -2.05
CA ALA A 537 1.58 -12.32 -2.91
C ALA A 537 0.69 -11.11 -2.61
N SER A 538 1.21 -9.95 -2.97
CA SER A 538 0.45 -8.72 -3.02
C SER A 538 -0.73 -8.84 -3.97
N ASP A 539 -1.84 -8.23 -3.59
CA ASP A 539 -3.01 -8.07 -4.44
C ASP A 539 -2.86 -6.92 -5.45
N GLY A 540 -1.73 -6.21 -5.41
CA GLY A 540 -1.39 -5.14 -6.34
C GLY A 540 -2.09 -3.82 -6.07
N HIS A 541 -2.87 -3.68 -4.98
CA HIS A 541 -3.47 -2.40 -4.63
C HIS A 541 -2.40 -1.35 -4.31
N ALA A 542 -2.73 -0.08 -4.59
CA ALA A 542 -1.81 1.04 -4.47
C ALA A 542 -1.19 1.22 -3.07
N GLY A 543 -1.88 0.76 -2.02
CA GLY A 543 -1.42 0.80 -0.64
C GLY A 543 -0.89 -0.51 -0.08
N ASP A 544 -0.64 -1.55 -0.88
CA ASP A 544 0.00 -2.78 -0.39
C ASP A 544 1.51 -2.54 -0.11
N MET A 545 1.99 -3.07 1.01
CA MET A 545 3.40 -2.98 1.49
C MET A 545 4.18 -4.28 1.22
N ASN A 546 3.52 -5.31 0.69
CA ASN A 546 4.16 -6.56 0.35
C ASN A 546 5.27 -6.34 -0.68
N ARG A 547 6.28 -7.22 -0.64
CA ARG A 547 7.44 -7.14 -1.54
C ARG A 547 7.29 -8.03 -2.76
N LEU A 548 6.42 -9.03 -2.70
CA LEU A 548 6.14 -9.94 -3.81
C LEU A 548 4.86 -9.49 -4.49
N PHE A 549 4.96 -9.01 -5.71
CA PHE A 549 3.81 -8.70 -6.56
C PHE A 549 3.72 -9.76 -7.63
N LEU A 550 2.54 -10.37 -7.80
CA LEU A 550 2.32 -11.34 -8.87
C LEU A 550 1.24 -10.83 -9.81
N GLN A 551 1.59 -10.71 -11.09
CA GLN A 551 0.62 -10.47 -12.15
C GLN A 551 0.49 -11.71 -13.02
N ASP A 552 -0.75 -12.09 -13.30
CA ASP A 552 -1.04 -13.14 -14.27
C ASP A 552 -1.03 -12.59 -15.71
N VAL A 553 -0.39 -13.33 -16.60
CA VAL A 553 -0.33 -13.08 -18.04
C VAL A 553 -1.01 -14.24 -18.74
N VAL A 554 -2.17 -13.97 -19.34
CA VAL A 554 -2.91 -14.95 -20.13
C VAL A 554 -2.29 -15.02 -21.53
N SER A 555 -1.92 -16.22 -21.96
CA SER A 555 -1.24 -16.47 -23.23
C SER A 555 -1.59 -17.87 -23.81
N SER A 556 -0.87 -18.29 -24.85
CA SER A 556 -0.92 -19.61 -25.47
C SER A 556 0.49 -20.22 -25.58
N ILE A 557 0.58 -21.52 -25.85
CA ILE A 557 1.89 -22.19 -26.01
C ILE A 557 2.70 -21.53 -27.14
N GLU A 558 2.04 -21.13 -28.24
CA GLU A 558 2.68 -20.54 -29.42
C GLU A 558 3.15 -19.09 -29.17
N ASN A 559 2.33 -18.28 -28.49
CA ASN A 559 2.61 -16.84 -28.33
C ASN A 559 3.35 -16.49 -27.06
N GLY A 560 3.48 -17.41 -26.11
CA GLY A 560 3.92 -17.06 -24.77
C GLY A 560 5.33 -16.48 -24.66
N TYR A 561 6.24 -16.79 -25.58
CA TYR A 561 7.51 -16.07 -25.68
C TYR A 561 7.28 -14.58 -26.01
N ALA A 562 6.52 -14.30 -27.07
CA ALA A 562 6.28 -12.94 -27.54
C ALA A 562 5.48 -12.11 -26.53
N ASP A 563 4.48 -12.71 -25.88
CA ASP A 563 3.67 -12.05 -24.86
C ASP A 563 4.49 -11.71 -23.61
N LEU A 564 5.38 -12.62 -23.18
CA LEU A 564 6.26 -12.37 -22.04
C LEU A 564 7.31 -11.28 -22.36
N GLU A 565 7.87 -11.29 -23.57
CA GLU A 565 8.80 -10.27 -24.06
C GLU A 565 8.12 -8.89 -24.13
N ASP A 566 6.87 -8.82 -24.60
CA ASP A 566 6.08 -7.59 -24.64
C ASP A 566 5.85 -7.01 -23.23
N VAL A 567 5.50 -7.85 -22.26
CA VAL A 567 5.33 -7.39 -20.86
C VAL A 567 6.66 -6.89 -20.29
N LYS A 568 7.76 -7.62 -20.49
CA LYS A 568 9.11 -7.23 -20.06
C LYS A 568 9.53 -5.87 -20.64
N ASN A 569 9.17 -5.60 -21.89
CA ASN A 569 9.49 -4.33 -22.56
C ASN A 569 8.66 -3.14 -22.08
N LYS A 570 7.54 -3.40 -21.38
CA LYS A 570 6.62 -2.37 -20.89
C LYS A 570 6.70 -2.16 -19.39
N LYS A 571 7.11 -3.17 -18.62
CA LYS A 571 7.09 -3.14 -17.15
C LYS A 571 8.32 -3.83 -16.57
N VAL A 572 8.69 -3.43 -15.36
CA VAL A 572 9.70 -4.14 -14.58
C VAL A 572 9.19 -5.57 -14.32
N VAL A 573 9.96 -6.55 -14.77
CA VAL A 573 9.75 -7.98 -14.51
C VAL A 573 11.02 -8.51 -13.87
N THR A 574 10.93 -8.90 -12.61
CA THR A 574 12.05 -9.45 -11.84
C THR A 574 12.11 -10.96 -11.98
N ALA A 575 10.96 -11.63 -11.95
CA ALA A 575 10.91 -13.08 -11.97
C ALA A 575 9.65 -13.62 -12.67
N VAL A 576 9.75 -14.83 -13.20
CA VAL A 576 8.63 -15.57 -13.80
C VAL A 576 8.46 -16.87 -13.05
N PHE A 577 7.21 -17.18 -12.71
CA PHE A 577 6.84 -18.32 -11.88
C PHE A 577 5.83 -19.22 -12.58
N GLY A 578 5.83 -20.50 -12.19
CA GLY A 578 4.81 -21.45 -12.61
C GLY A 578 5.05 -21.97 -14.03
N ILE A 579 3.98 -22.01 -14.84
CA ILE A 579 4.03 -22.70 -16.13
C ILE A 579 4.74 -21.85 -17.18
N VAL A 580 5.77 -22.40 -17.82
CA VAL A 580 6.51 -21.74 -18.90
C VAL A 580 6.86 -22.72 -20.01
N THR A 581 6.99 -22.23 -21.24
CA THR A 581 7.49 -23.04 -22.35
C THR A 581 9.02 -23.02 -22.38
N GLU A 582 9.64 -23.98 -23.08
CA GLU A 582 11.10 -24.01 -23.22
C GLU A 582 11.63 -22.72 -23.88
N ALA A 583 10.94 -22.22 -24.90
CA ALA A 583 11.31 -20.96 -25.56
C ALA A 583 11.31 -19.76 -24.60
N MET A 584 10.39 -19.70 -23.63
CA MET A 584 10.37 -18.60 -22.65
C MET A 584 11.63 -18.58 -21.78
N LEU A 585 12.21 -19.74 -21.47
CA LEU A 585 13.42 -19.82 -20.63
C LEU A 585 14.64 -19.15 -21.28
N ASP A 586 14.58 -18.88 -22.59
CA ASP A 586 15.62 -18.15 -23.32
C ASP A 586 15.48 -16.62 -23.19
N ILE A 587 14.44 -16.11 -22.52
CA ILE A 587 14.23 -14.68 -22.31
C ILE A 587 15.21 -14.17 -21.25
N GLU A 588 16.15 -13.33 -21.67
CA GLU A 588 17.11 -12.67 -20.78
C GLU A 588 16.45 -11.58 -19.93
N GLY A 589 16.94 -11.45 -18.69
CA GLY A 589 16.59 -10.38 -17.74
C GLY A 589 15.78 -10.86 -16.52
N PRO A 590 14.62 -11.52 -16.71
CA PRO A 590 13.87 -12.14 -15.62
C PRO A 590 14.52 -13.44 -15.14
N VAL A 591 14.41 -13.70 -13.83
CA VAL A 591 14.76 -15.00 -13.26
C VAL A 591 13.54 -15.93 -13.27
N PHE A 592 13.67 -17.12 -13.85
CA PHE A 592 12.65 -18.16 -13.82
C PHE A 592 12.76 -18.96 -12.52
N ILE A 593 11.78 -18.79 -11.65
CA ILE A 593 11.74 -19.45 -10.34
C ILE A 593 10.74 -20.61 -10.39
N ASP A 594 11.30 -21.81 -10.22
CA ASP A 594 10.62 -23.09 -10.29
C ASP A 594 9.76 -23.27 -11.54
N PRO A 595 10.34 -23.15 -12.75
CA PRO A 595 9.58 -23.26 -13.99
C PRO A 595 8.99 -24.66 -14.16
N ILE A 596 7.71 -24.70 -14.52
CA ILE A 596 6.96 -25.93 -14.81
C ILE A 596 6.73 -26.01 -16.32
N THR A 597 7.44 -26.91 -16.99
CA THR A 597 7.28 -27.07 -18.44
C THR A 597 6.15 -28.03 -18.80
N PRO A 598 5.37 -27.77 -19.87
CA PRO A 598 4.31 -28.67 -20.33
C PRO A 598 4.79 -30.07 -20.74
N THR A 599 6.06 -30.19 -21.10
CA THR A 599 6.68 -31.45 -21.52
C THR A 599 7.88 -31.77 -20.63
N PRO A 600 8.18 -33.06 -20.37
CA PRO A 600 9.39 -33.45 -19.67
C PRO A 600 10.61 -32.96 -20.44
N HIS A 601 11.53 -32.34 -19.72
CA HIS A 601 12.82 -31.91 -20.25
C HIS A 601 13.92 -32.28 -19.26
N LEU A 602 15.13 -32.47 -19.78
CA LEU A 602 16.33 -32.54 -18.94
C LEU A 602 16.75 -31.12 -18.57
N ASN A 603 17.24 -30.98 -17.34
CA ASN A 603 17.77 -29.73 -16.85
C ASN A 603 19.00 -29.32 -17.67
N VAL A 604 18.96 -28.09 -18.18
CA VAL A 604 20.10 -27.41 -18.79
C VAL A 604 20.47 -26.28 -17.84
N PHE A 605 21.73 -26.22 -17.43
CA PHE A 605 22.18 -25.14 -16.57
C PHE A 605 21.95 -23.79 -17.28
N SER A 606 21.18 -22.92 -16.62
CA SER A 606 20.98 -21.53 -16.99
C SER A 606 21.16 -20.69 -15.71
N GLU A 607 21.85 -19.56 -15.84
CA GLU A 607 22.11 -18.66 -14.71
C GLU A 607 20.83 -17.99 -14.20
N ASP A 608 19.83 -17.86 -15.07
CA ASP A 608 18.55 -17.22 -14.79
C ASP A 608 17.45 -18.21 -14.38
N VAL A 609 17.78 -19.49 -14.15
CA VAL A 609 16.80 -20.52 -13.76
C VAL A 609 17.12 -21.08 -12.38
N ILE A 610 16.15 -20.97 -11.48
CA ILE A 610 16.21 -21.51 -10.12
C ILE A 610 15.17 -22.62 -9.97
N HIS A 611 15.61 -23.87 -9.87
CA HIS A 611 14.72 -25.00 -9.56
C HIS A 611 14.54 -25.15 -8.04
N LEU A 612 13.29 -25.06 -7.57
CA LEU A 612 12.93 -25.35 -6.17
C LEU A 612 12.35 -26.77 -6.04
N SER A 613 11.65 -27.21 -7.08
CA SER A 613 11.15 -28.56 -7.25
C SER A 613 12.22 -29.47 -7.86
N PRO A 614 12.18 -30.80 -7.58
CA PRO A 614 13.17 -31.73 -8.10
C PRO A 614 13.18 -31.79 -9.63
N THR A 615 14.37 -31.68 -10.24
CA THR A 615 14.53 -31.87 -11.68
C THR A 615 14.25 -33.32 -12.08
N LEU A 616 14.02 -33.59 -13.37
CA LEU A 616 13.74 -34.94 -13.87
C LEU A 616 14.87 -35.94 -13.52
N GLU A 617 16.12 -35.51 -13.57
CA GLU A 617 17.29 -36.33 -13.23
C GLU A 617 17.32 -36.66 -11.74
N GLN A 618 16.99 -35.69 -10.89
CA GLN A 618 16.90 -35.90 -9.44
C GLN A 618 15.76 -36.87 -9.10
N GLN A 619 14.62 -36.75 -9.77
CA GLN A 619 13.50 -37.69 -9.65
C GLN A 619 13.93 -39.10 -10.07
N PHE A 620 14.62 -39.25 -11.20
CA PHE A 620 15.16 -40.55 -11.62
C PHE A 620 16.13 -41.13 -10.60
N TYR A 621 17.01 -40.32 -10.01
CA TYR A 621 17.96 -40.80 -9.01
C TYR A 621 17.25 -41.38 -7.78
N VAL A 622 16.25 -40.66 -7.26
CA VAL A 622 15.46 -41.12 -6.11
C VAL A 622 14.66 -42.38 -6.45
N LEU A 623 14.02 -42.42 -7.62
CA LEU A 623 13.22 -43.58 -8.06
C LEU A 623 14.10 -44.81 -8.32
N ALA A 624 15.29 -44.63 -8.92
CA ALA A 624 16.25 -45.71 -9.13
C ALA A 624 16.75 -46.28 -7.79
N ASN A 625 17.10 -45.43 -6.83
CA ASN A 625 17.47 -45.85 -5.48
C ASN A 625 16.35 -46.64 -4.80
N TYR A 626 15.11 -46.17 -4.92
CA TYR A 626 13.94 -46.88 -4.38
C TYR A 626 13.78 -48.26 -5.02
N LEU A 627 13.86 -48.34 -6.36
CA LEU A 627 13.76 -49.60 -7.09
C LEU A 627 14.86 -50.58 -6.69
N ALA A 628 16.10 -50.12 -6.49
CA ALA A 628 17.23 -50.98 -6.10
C ALA A 628 16.95 -51.76 -4.82
N ASN A 629 16.26 -51.13 -3.86
CA ASN A 629 15.87 -51.76 -2.60
C ASN A 629 14.77 -52.84 -2.78
N LEU A 630 14.01 -52.79 -3.88
CA LEU A 630 12.97 -53.76 -4.20
C LEU A 630 13.47 -54.97 -4.99
N ARG A 631 14.75 -54.97 -5.43
CA ARG A 631 15.33 -55.97 -6.36
C ARG A 631 14.44 -56.12 -7.61
N PRO A 632 14.36 -55.08 -8.44
CA PRO A 632 13.40 -55.06 -9.52
C PRO A 632 13.77 -56.17 -10.51
N GLY A 633 12.75 -56.78 -11.13
CA GLY A 633 12.93 -57.72 -12.22
C GLY A 633 13.45 -57.00 -13.47
N HIS A 634 12.72 -57.10 -14.58
CA HIS A 634 13.09 -56.36 -15.80
C HIS A 634 12.62 -54.91 -15.66
N VAL A 635 13.52 -53.95 -15.86
CA VAL A 635 13.18 -52.51 -15.85
C VAL A 635 13.09 -52.00 -17.28
N ARG A 636 11.99 -51.35 -17.63
CA ARG A 636 11.73 -50.78 -18.96
C ARG A 636 11.48 -49.27 -18.87
N SER A 637 11.64 -48.56 -19.98
CA SER A 637 11.20 -47.16 -20.07
C SER A 637 10.30 -46.94 -21.27
N ILE A 638 9.31 -46.07 -21.07
CA ILE A 638 8.44 -45.50 -22.09
C ILE A 638 8.58 -43.99 -21.94
N THR A 639 9.06 -43.32 -22.98
CA THR A 639 9.26 -41.86 -22.96
C THR A 639 8.54 -41.23 -24.14
N ARG A 640 7.86 -40.12 -23.91
CA ARG A 640 7.20 -39.33 -24.95
C ARG A 640 7.85 -37.96 -25.08
N GLY A 641 8.04 -37.52 -26.33
CA GLY A 641 8.53 -36.17 -26.66
C GLY A 641 9.91 -36.15 -27.32
N SER A 642 10.28 -34.97 -27.83
CA SER A 642 11.51 -34.74 -28.62
C SER A 642 12.79 -35.08 -27.86
N GLN A 643 12.83 -34.86 -26.54
CA GLN A 643 14.01 -35.13 -25.69
C GLN A 643 14.12 -36.60 -25.23
N SER A 644 13.22 -37.48 -25.67
CA SER A 644 13.19 -38.91 -25.27
C SER A 644 14.55 -39.63 -25.38
N PRO A 645 15.36 -39.46 -26.44
CA PRO A 645 16.68 -40.12 -26.52
C PRO A 645 17.62 -39.70 -25.37
N GLY A 646 17.65 -38.41 -25.05
CA GLY A 646 18.46 -37.86 -23.95
C GLY A 646 17.96 -38.36 -22.59
N ILE A 647 16.65 -38.27 -22.36
CA ILE A 647 15.99 -38.73 -21.13
C ILE A 647 16.32 -40.21 -20.86
N ASN A 648 16.20 -41.07 -21.88
CA ASN A 648 16.52 -42.48 -21.76
C ASN A 648 18.01 -42.74 -21.49
N ALA A 649 18.90 -41.94 -22.06
CA ALA A 649 20.33 -42.03 -21.81
C ALA A 649 20.67 -41.68 -20.36
N VAL A 650 20.05 -40.63 -19.80
CA VAL A 650 20.21 -40.25 -18.39
C VAL A 650 19.62 -41.33 -17.48
N LEU A 651 18.39 -41.77 -17.72
CA LEU A 651 17.76 -42.85 -16.94
C LEU A 651 18.62 -44.12 -16.91
N ARG A 652 19.18 -44.53 -18.06
CA ARG A 652 20.08 -45.69 -18.14
C ARG A 652 21.31 -45.50 -17.25
N LYS A 653 21.98 -44.35 -17.31
CA LYS A 653 23.16 -44.05 -16.48
C LYS A 653 22.80 -44.04 -14.99
N THR A 654 21.67 -43.45 -14.64
CA THR A 654 21.17 -43.40 -13.27
C THR A 654 20.89 -44.81 -12.73
N LEU A 655 20.22 -45.68 -13.49
CA LEU A 655 19.95 -47.06 -13.08
C LEU A 655 21.24 -47.89 -12.91
N ILE A 656 22.22 -47.72 -13.80
CA ILE A 656 23.53 -48.41 -13.70
C ILE A 656 24.24 -48.05 -12.39
N THR A 657 24.05 -46.83 -11.87
CA THR A 657 24.63 -46.41 -10.58
C THR A 657 24.11 -47.23 -9.40
N PHE A 658 22.96 -47.87 -9.55
CA PHE A 658 22.32 -48.73 -8.55
C PHE A 658 22.29 -50.22 -8.96
N ASP A 659 23.21 -50.65 -9.84
CA ASP A 659 23.31 -52.02 -10.37
C ASP A 659 22.03 -52.52 -11.07
N ILE A 660 21.22 -51.61 -11.62
CA ILE A 660 20.01 -51.94 -12.39
C ILE A 660 20.26 -51.72 -13.88
N ASN A 661 19.87 -52.69 -14.70
CA ASN A 661 19.96 -52.60 -16.16
C ASN A 661 18.60 -52.28 -16.81
N LEU A 662 18.58 -51.25 -17.64
CA LEU A 662 17.43 -50.92 -18.48
C LEU A 662 17.30 -51.94 -19.62
N SER A 663 16.27 -52.77 -19.54
CA SER A 663 16.03 -53.94 -20.41
C SER A 663 15.48 -53.57 -21.79
N SER A 664 14.59 -52.57 -21.85
CA SER A 664 14.02 -52.08 -23.12
C SER A 664 13.57 -50.64 -23.01
N VAL A 665 13.53 -49.97 -24.15
CA VAL A 665 13.11 -48.57 -24.29
C VAL A 665 12.06 -48.48 -25.39
N ALA A 666 10.95 -47.80 -25.12
CA ALA A 666 9.97 -47.37 -26.10
C ALA A 666 9.94 -45.84 -26.14
N THR A 667 9.96 -45.27 -27.34
CA THR A 667 9.80 -43.83 -27.56
C THR A 667 8.50 -43.59 -28.31
N LEU A 668 7.66 -42.73 -27.76
CA LEU A 668 6.35 -42.39 -28.29
C LEU A 668 6.35 -40.96 -28.83
N THR A 669 5.62 -40.75 -29.92
CA THR A 669 5.14 -39.43 -30.34
C THR A 669 3.91 -39.03 -29.52
N TYR A 670 3.39 -37.82 -29.73
CA TYR A 670 2.28 -37.28 -28.92
C TYR A 670 1.01 -38.13 -29.01
N ASP A 671 0.70 -38.63 -30.20
CA ASP A 671 -0.55 -39.38 -30.49
C ASP A 671 -0.39 -40.90 -30.35
N ASP A 672 0.81 -41.40 -30.11
CA ASP A 672 1.05 -42.84 -30.02
C ASP A 672 0.40 -43.42 -28.75
N PRO A 673 -0.37 -44.52 -28.87
CA PRO A 673 -1.01 -45.17 -27.74
C PRO A 673 0.02 -45.89 -26.85
N ILE A 674 -0.11 -45.74 -25.54
CA ILE A 674 0.81 -46.38 -24.59
C ILE A 674 0.55 -47.88 -24.39
N GLU A 675 -0.67 -48.34 -24.66
CA GLU A 675 -1.16 -49.69 -24.30
C GLU A 675 -0.26 -50.82 -24.83
N ALA A 676 0.22 -50.69 -26.07
CA ALA A 676 1.06 -51.70 -26.71
C ALA A 676 2.47 -51.82 -26.10
N HIS A 677 2.89 -50.85 -25.27
CA HIS A 677 4.23 -50.75 -24.71
C HIS A 677 4.29 -51.08 -23.21
N LEU A 678 3.14 -51.19 -22.54
CA LEU A 678 3.07 -51.53 -21.12
C LEU A 678 3.48 -52.99 -20.86
N PRO A 679 4.41 -53.27 -19.93
CA PRO A 679 4.88 -54.63 -19.68
C PRO A 679 3.92 -55.45 -18.83
N GLN A 680 3.77 -56.73 -19.17
CA GLN A 680 3.02 -57.68 -18.33
C GLN A 680 3.74 -58.07 -17.01
N SER A 681 5.02 -57.73 -16.85
CA SER A 681 5.80 -57.98 -15.62
C SER A 681 7.03 -57.06 -15.52
N GLY A 682 7.50 -56.83 -14.30
CA GLY A 682 8.67 -55.98 -14.01
C GLY A 682 8.30 -54.55 -13.66
N SER A 683 9.25 -53.62 -13.76
CA SER A 683 9.03 -52.20 -13.45
C SER A 683 9.15 -51.35 -14.72
N VAL A 684 8.32 -50.32 -14.86
CA VAL A 684 8.35 -49.42 -16.01
C VAL A 684 8.43 -47.96 -15.55
N PHE A 685 9.37 -47.22 -16.13
CA PHE A 685 9.36 -45.76 -16.08
C PHE A 685 8.50 -45.25 -17.23
N VAL A 686 7.49 -44.45 -16.92
CA VAL A 686 6.69 -43.75 -17.93
C VAL A 686 6.91 -42.25 -17.76
N VAL A 687 7.39 -41.59 -18.81
CA VAL A 687 7.77 -40.17 -18.80
C VAL A 687 7.04 -39.46 -19.94
N GLY A 688 6.34 -38.37 -19.63
CA GLY A 688 5.54 -37.62 -20.61
C GLY A 688 4.13 -38.19 -20.81
N LEU A 689 3.45 -38.51 -19.70
CA LEU A 689 2.06 -38.94 -19.71
C LEU A 689 1.16 -37.84 -20.29
N VAL A 690 0.18 -38.27 -21.08
CA VAL A 690 -0.91 -37.41 -21.58
C VAL A 690 -2.25 -37.94 -21.07
N ALA A 691 -3.29 -37.11 -21.10
CA ALA A 691 -4.61 -37.49 -20.60
C ALA A 691 -5.17 -38.77 -21.24
N ALA A 692 -4.84 -39.02 -22.51
CA ALA A 692 -5.26 -40.23 -23.23
C ALA A 692 -4.65 -41.54 -22.68
N ASP A 693 -3.54 -41.48 -21.93
CA ASP A 693 -2.89 -42.66 -21.37
C ASP A 693 -3.57 -43.17 -20.09
N ILE A 694 -4.38 -42.34 -19.43
CA ILE A 694 -4.95 -42.65 -18.11
C ILE A 694 -5.78 -43.94 -18.16
N VAL A 695 -6.72 -44.04 -19.11
CA VAL A 695 -7.62 -45.20 -19.23
C VAL A 695 -6.86 -46.49 -19.59
N PRO A 696 -5.94 -46.49 -20.58
CA PRO A 696 -5.08 -47.65 -20.85
C PRO A 696 -4.24 -48.11 -19.65
N ILE A 697 -3.63 -47.17 -18.91
CA ILE A 697 -2.80 -47.50 -17.74
C ILE A 697 -3.68 -48.10 -16.63
N GLU A 698 -4.82 -47.49 -16.33
CA GLU A 698 -5.77 -48.00 -15.35
C GLU A 698 -6.21 -49.43 -15.67
N ARG A 699 -6.62 -49.68 -16.93
CA ARG A 699 -6.98 -51.02 -17.40
C ARG A 699 -5.84 -52.01 -17.21
N HIS A 700 -4.63 -51.63 -17.62
CA HIS A 700 -3.45 -52.48 -17.52
C HIS A 700 -3.17 -52.89 -16.06
N LEU A 701 -3.27 -51.96 -15.11
CA LEU A 701 -3.06 -52.23 -13.69
C LEU A 701 -4.15 -53.14 -13.10
N CYS A 702 -5.41 -52.98 -13.54
CA CYS A 702 -6.50 -53.85 -13.15
C CYS A 702 -6.32 -55.30 -13.65
N GLU A 703 -5.79 -55.45 -14.87
CA GLU A 703 -5.57 -56.76 -15.47
C GLU A 703 -4.30 -57.47 -14.92
N ASN A 704 -3.32 -56.69 -14.45
CA ASN A 704 -2.01 -57.19 -14.03
C ASN A 704 -1.76 -56.93 -12.53
N THR A 705 -2.62 -57.47 -11.68
CA THR A 705 -2.61 -57.26 -10.21
C THR A 705 -1.44 -57.87 -9.45
N ASN A 706 -0.54 -58.63 -10.11
CA ASN A 706 0.66 -59.23 -9.51
C ASN A 706 1.95 -58.40 -9.73
N LEU A 707 1.83 -57.16 -10.22
CA LEU A 707 2.94 -56.21 -10.40
C LEU A 707 3.44 -55.60 -9.07
#